data_AF-A0A2J4ZSI9-F1
#
_entry.id   AF-A0A2J4ZSI9-F1
#
_cell.length_a   1.000
_cell.length_b   1.000
_cell.length_c   1.000
_cell.angle_alpha   90.00
_cell.angle_beta   90.00
_cell.angle_gamma   90.00
#
_symmetry.space_group_name_H-M   'P 1'
#
loop_
_entity.id
_entity.type
_entity.pdbx_description
1 polymer ?
#
loop_
_entity_poly.entity_id
_entity_poly.type
_entity_poly.pdbx_seq_one_letter_code
_entity_poly.pdbx_strand_id
1 'polypeptide(L)'
;FYINNRYVMLHGVNRHDNDHLKGRAVGMDRVEKDLLLMKQHNINSVRTAHYPNDPRFYEMCDIYGLFVMAETDVESHGFANVGNLSAITDDPAWEHIYVERIVRHVHAQKNHPSIVIWSLGNESGYGCNIRAMYHAAKAIDDTRLVHYEEDRDAEVVDIISTMYTRVPLMNEFGEYPHAKPRIICEYAHAMGNGPGGLSEYQNVFYQHDSIQGHYVWEWCDHGIQATDDSGAVWYKFGGDYGDYPNNYNFCLDGLIFSDQTPGPGLREYKQVIAPVKVQATDIARGELRIDNKLWFSTLDDYTLRVEVRAEGATLASQQLKVRDLAPNSGRDITIDLPELDDRETFVNIMVTKDSRTPYSEANHPIAVYQFRLKEQTTAKAPLINASATPLRIADERLSYSITGHNFRVVFSKVSGKLSEWQVNGIDQVTREPKINFFKPMIDNHKQEYEGLWQPNHLQIMQEHLREFSAEQRGDTVIITARSIIAPPVFDFGMRCTYRWQITPQGHINVELAGERYGDYPHIVPCIGFMLGINGQFEQVNYYGRGPGENYADSQQSNIIDLWRTTVDDMFVNYPFPQNNGNRQHVRWAAFTDRHGSGLMVVPRDPLNISAWHYTAENLHAAQHCNELRRSDDITLNIDAQLLGLGSNSWGSEVLDSWRVWLKPFNYGFTLLPLEGGSASSQTLANHSFGAGFFSSDSHSEA
;
A
#
# COMPACT_ATOMS: atom_id res chain seq x y z
N PHE A 1 -25.58 -18.19 -6.09
CA PHE A 1 -26.22 -18.01 -7.39
C PHE A 1 -25.32 -18.48 -8.52
N TYR A 2 -25.91 -18.68 -9.69
CA TYR A 2 -25.24 -19.21 -10.88
C TYR A 2 -25.50 -18.28 -12.06
N ILE A 3 -24.51 -18.11 -12.93
CA ILE A 3 -24.66 -17.47 -14.24
C ILE A 3 -24.45 -18.55 -15.29
N ASN A 4 -25.42 -18.73 -16.19
CA ASN A 4 -25.39 -19.77 -17.22
C ASN A 4 -25.06 -21.17 -16.64
N ASN A 5 -25.70 -21.52 -15.52
CA ASN A 5 -25.50 -22.76 -14.76
C ASN A 5 -24.07 -22.98 -14.25
N ARG A 6 -23.28 -21.91 -14.07
CA ARG A 6 -21.93 -21.96 -13.50
C ARG A 6 -21.81 -21.06 -12.29
N TYR A 7 -21.07 -21.54 -11.29
CA TYR A 7 -20.65 -20.74 -10.16
C TYR A 7 -19.80 -19.57 -10.68
N VAL A 8 -20.01 -18.40 -10.11
CA VAL A 8 -19.19 -17.20 -10.34
C VAL A 8 -18.94 -16.48 -9.03
N MET A 9 -17.84 -15.74 -8.97
CA MET A 9 -17.54 -14.80 -7.90
C MET A 9 -17.44 -13.39 -8.49
N LEU A 10 -18.15 -12.44 -7.90
CA LEU A 10 -18.11 -11.04 -8.32
C LEU A 10 -16.91 -10.36 -7.66
N HIS A 11 -15.92 -9.98 -8.46
CA HIS A 11 -14.81 -9.12 -8.07
C HIS A 11 -15.16 -7.70 -8.50
N GLY A 12 -15.77 -6.95 -7.59
CA GLY A 12 -16.45 -5.71 -7.90
C GLY A 12 -15.82 -4.46 -7.30
N VAL A 13 -16.34 -3.31 -7.76
CA VAL A 13 -16.11 -1.98 -7.20
C VAL A 13 -17.44 -1.21 -7.15
N ASN A 14 -17.61 -0.37 -6.14
CA ASN A 14 -18.66 0.65 -6.09
C ASN A 14 -18.24 1.81 -6.99
N ARG A 15 -19.18 2.36 -7.76
CA ARG A 15 -18.91 3.50 -8.65
C ARG A 15 -20.02 4.53 -8.58
N HIS A 16 -19.66 5.73 -8.12
CA HIS A 16 -20.41 6.94 -8.36
C HIS A 16 -20.12 7.59 -9.72
N ASP A 17 -21.06 8.38 -10.21
CA ASP A 17 -20.81 9.30 -11.32
C ASP A 17 -20.04 10.53 -10.83
N ASN A 18 -18.75 10.61 -11.15
CA ASN A 18 -17.91 11.77 -10.83
C ASN A 18 -17.04 12.22 -11.99
N ASP A 19 -17.03 13.53 -12.23
CA ASP A 19 -16.15 14.26 -13.14
C ASP A 19 -15.50 15.42 -12.37
N HIS A 20 -14.17 15.39 -12.26
CA HIS A 20 -13.39 16.40 -11.53
C HIS A 20 -13.55 17.84 -12.04
N LEU A 21 -14.13 18.06 -13.23
CA LEU A 21 -14.41 19.39 -13.79
C LEU A 21 -15.90 19.73 -13.79
N LYS A 22 -16.79 18.73 -13.95
CA LYS A 22 -18.23 18.92 -14.17
C LYS A 22 -19.10 18.40 -13.02
N GLY A 23 -18.50 17.88 -11.97
CA GLY A 23 -19.19 17.20 -10.86
C GLY A 23 -19.96 15.98 -11.36
N ARG A 24 -21.27 15.96 -11.13
CA ARG A 24 -22.14 14.83 -11.49
C ARG A 24 -22.51 14.76 -12.99
N ALA A 25 -22.18 15.79 -13.79
CA ALA A 25 -22.45 15.81 -15.24
C ALA A 25 -21.32 15.12 -16.02
N VAL A 26 -21.20 13.80 -15.85
CA VAL A 26 -20.10 12.98 -16.36
C VAL A 26 -20.18 12.77 -17.88
N GLY A 27 -19.07 12.97 -18.58
CA GLY A 27 -18.93 12.64 -20.01
C GLY A 27 -18.84 11.12 -20.24
N MET A 28 -19.47 10.61 -21.31
CA MET A 28 -19.44 9.16 -21.60
C MET A 28 -18.06 8.64 -22.00
N ASP A 29 -17.18 9.50 -22.51
CA ASP A 29 -15.76 9.20 -22.71
C ASP A 29 -15.06 8.86 -21.38
N ARG A 30 -15.40 9.59 -20.33
CA ARG A 30 -14.92 9.33 -18.97
C ARG A 30 -15.48 8.02 -18.42
N VAL A 31 -16.78 7.79 -18.59
CA VAL A 31 -17.42 6.53 -18.20
C VAL A 31 -16.80 5.34 -18.93
N GLU A 32 -16.60 5.43 -20.23
CA GLU A 32 -15.96 4.38 -21.02
C GLU A 32 -14.56 4.08 -20.47
N LYS A 33 -13.74 5.12 -20.23
CA LYS A 33 -12.42 4.96 -19.62
C LYS A 33 -12.47 4.26 -18.26
N ASP A 34 -13.47 4.52 -17.42
CA ASP A 34 -13.68 3.78 -16.16
C ASP A 34 -13.82 2.28 -16.44
N LEU A 35 -14.74 1.90 -17.33
CA LEU A 35 -15.03 0.51 -17.64
C LEU A 35 -13.83 -0.21 -18.26
N LEU A 36 -13.09 0.45 -19.16
CA LEU A 36 -11.86 -0.09 -19.74
C LEU A 36 -10.82 -0.35 -18.65
N LEU A 37 -10.61 0.62 -17.74
CA LEU A 37 -9.67 0.48 -16.63
C LEU A 37 -10.09 -0.66 -15.69
N MET A 38 -11.38 -0.79 -15.35
CA MET A 38 -11.89 -1.90 -14.54
C MET A 38 -11.52 -3.24 -15.17
N LYS A 39 -11.84 -3.43 -16.46
CA LYS A 39 -11.52 -4.67 -17.20
C LYS A 39 -10.02 -4.95 -17.26
N GLN A 40 -9.19 -3.91 -17.46
CA GLN A 40 -7.72 -4.02 -17.48
C GLN A 40 -7.11 -4.38 -16.12
N HIS A 41 -7.88 -4.19 -15.03
CA HIS A 41 -7.51 -4.48 -13.65
C HIS A 41 -8.25 -5.71 -13.09
N ASN A 42 -8.66 -6.63 -13.97
CA ASN A 42 -9.28 -7.92 -13.62
C ASN A 42 -10.66 -7.82 -12.94
N ILE A 43 -11.24 -6.61 -12.82
CA ILE A 43 -12.57 -6.38 -12.25
C ILE A 43 -13.63 -6.93 -13.21
N ASN A 44 -14.63 -7.62 -12.65
CA ASN A 44 -15.70 -8.26 -13.43
C ASN A 44 -17.09 -7.74 -13.09
N SER A 45 -17.24 -6.91 -12.05
CA SER A 45 -18.53 -6.41 -11.59
C SER A 45 -18.48 -4.95 -11.14
N VAL A 46 -19.60 -4.25 -11.24
CA VAL A 46 -19.75 -2.85 -10.77
C VAL A 46 -21.11 -2.66 -10.11
N ARG A 47 -21.11 -1.98 -8.96
CA ARG A 47 -22.33 -1.53 -8.27
C ARG A 47 -22.54 -0.05 -8.53
N THR A 48 -23.75 0.35 -8.94
CA THR A 48 -24.08 1.76 -9.23
C THR A 48 -24.44 2.49 -7.93
N ALA A 49 -23.43 2.81 -7.13
CA ALA A 49 -23.60 3.48 -5.84
C ALA A 49 -24.08 4.94 -6.05
N HIS A 50 -25.18 5.41 -5.45
CA HIS A 50 -26.32 4.66 -4.88
C HIS A 50 -27.62 4.96 -5.64
N TYR A 51 -27.52 4.98 -6.97
CA TYR A 51 -28.62 5.38 -7.86
C TYR A 51 -28.45 4.81 -9.28
N PRO A 52 -29.50 4.83 -10.11
CA PRO A 52 -29.38 4.44 -11.50
C PRO A 52 -28.48 5.41 -12.27
N ASN A 53 -27.46 4.89 -12.95
CA ASN A 53 -26.58 5.69 -13.80
C ASN A 53 -27.25 6.05 -15.14
N ASP A 54 -26.55 6.84 -15.97
CA ASP A 54 -26.98 7.12 -17.35
C ASP A 54 -27.23 5.81 -18.13
N PRO A 55 -28.33 5.67 -18.91
CA PRO A 55 -28.63 4.45 -19.67
C PRO A 55 -27.45 3.92 -20.52
N ARG A 56 -26.62 4.81 -21.05
CA ARG A 56 -25.46 4.44 -21.87
C ARG A 56 -24.37 3.73 -21.07
N PHE A 57 -24.31 3.90 -19.74
CA PHE A 57 -23.44 3.12 -18.86
C PHE A 57 -23.74 1.63 -18.98
N TYR A 58 -25.02 1.25 -18.89
CA TYR A 58 -25.44 -0.15 -18.97
C TYR A 58 -25.20 -0.74 -20.37
N GLU A 59 -25.44 0.05 -21.43
CA GLU A 59 -25.07 -0.33 -22.81
C GLU A 59 -23.56 -0.64 -22.94
N MET A 60 -22.70 0.20 -22.34
CA MET A 60 -21.26 -0.04 -22.35
C MET A 60 -20.87 -1.26 -21.51
N CYS A 61 -21.52 -1.50 -20.37
CA CYS A 61 -21.32 -2.73 -19.58
C CYS A 61 -21.71 -3.99 -20.36
N ASP A 62 -22.76 -3.94 -21.19
CA ASP A 62 -23.14 -5.03 -22.09
C ASP A 62 -22.05 -5.30 -23.15
N ILE A 63 -21.47 -4.23 -23.72
CA ILE A 63 -20.43 -4.32 -24.77
C ILE A 63 -19.10 -4.84 -24.20
N TYR A 64 -18.65 -4.29 -23.06
CA TYR A 64 -17.34 -4.60 -22.49
C TYR A 64 -17.33 -5.83 -21.57
N GLY A 65 -18.52 -6.26 -21.10
CA GLY A 65 -18.69 -7.43 -20.26
C GLY A 65 -18.32 -7.17 -18.80
N LEU A 66 -19.16 -6.43 -18.10
CA LEU A 66 -19.17 -6.29 -16.65
C LEU A 66 -20.54 -6.72 -16.11
N PHE A 67 -20.54 -7.48 -15.02
CA PHE A 67 -21.76 -7.71 -14.25
C PHE A 67 -22.16 -6.42 -13.53
N VAL A 68 -23.44 -6.12 -13.49
CA VAL A 68 -23.96 -4.91 -12.86
C VAL A 68 -24.91 -5.28 -11.74
N MET A 69 -24.61 -4.77 -10.54
CA MET A 69 -25.58 -4.61 -9.47
C MET A 69 -26.19 -3.21 -9.63
N ALA A 70 -27.38 -3.15 -10.23
CA ALA A 70 -28.04 -1.89 -10.53
C ALA A 70 -28.85 -1.46 -9.30
N GLU A 71 -28.47 -0.35 -8.69
CA GLU A 71 -29.07 0.16 -7.46
C GLU A 71 -30.08 1.26 -7.69
N THR A 72 -31.20 1.16 -6.97
CA THR A 72 -32.27 2.14 -6.98
C THR A 72 -31.89 3.34 -6.13
N ASP A 73 -32.25 4.54 -6.60
CA ASP A 73 -32.04 5.81 -5.88
C ASP A 73 -32.93 5.84 -4.63
N VAL A 74 -32.50 5.20 -3.55
CA VAL A 74 -33.15 5.18 -2.23
C VAL A 74 -32.04 5.16 -1.19
N GLU A 75 -31.83 6.32 -0.57
CA GLU A 75 -30.95 6.46 0.59
C GLU A 75 -31.55 7.49 1.56
N SER A 76 -31.74 7.09 2.82
CA SER A 76 -32.27 7.94 3.89
C SER A 76 -31.41 7.89 5.16
N HIS A 77 -30.08 7.73 4.98
CA HIS A 77 -29.11 7.56 6.06
C HIS A 77 -29.25 8.61 7.16
N GLY A 78 -29.58 9.86 6.81
CA GLY A 78 -29.72 10.97 7.77
C GLY A 78 -30.64 10.69 8.97
N PHE A 79 -31.58 9.74 8.87
CA PHE A 79 -32.41 9.32 10.00
C PHE A 79 -31.65 8.54 11.10
N ALA A 80 -30.45 8.01 10.82
CA ALA A 80 -29.54 7.48 11.84
C ALA A 80 -29.22 8.53 12.92
N ASN A 81 -29.07 9.80 12.52
CA ASN A 81 -28.74 10.90 13.44
C ASN A 81 -29.87 11.21 14.45
N VAL A 82 -31.10 10.79 14.17
CA VAL A 82 -32.25 10.93 15.08
C VAL A 82 -32.62 9.60 15.75
N GLY A 83 -31.79 8.57 15.60
CA GLY A 83 -31.93 7.28 16.28
C GLY A 83 -33.01 6.36 15.70
N ASN A 84 -33.52 6.63 14.50
CA ASN A 84 -34.52 5.77 13.85
C ASN A 84 -34.26 5.69 12.35
N LEU A 85 -33.27 4.90 11.94
CA LEU A 85 -32.90 4.74 10.52
C LEU A 85 -34.10 4.31 9.64
N SER A 86 -35.00 3.47 10.15
CA SER A 86 -36.20 3.00 9.45
C SER A 86 -37.37 3.99 9.42
N ALA A 87 -37.19 5.24 9.88
CA ALA A 87 -38.30 6.18 10.13
C ALA A 87 -39.29 6.32 8.97
N ILE A 88 -38.81 6.39 7.72
CA ILE A 88 -39.66 6.47 6.53
C ILE A 88 -39.72 5.14 5.76
N THR A 89 -38.81 4.22 6.02
CA THR A 89 -38.74 2.91 5.37
C THR A 89 -39.79 1.94 5.93
N ASP A 90 -40.19 2.13 7.19
CA ASP A 90 -41.26 1.38 7.84
C ASP A 90 -42.57 2.18 8.00
N ASP A 91 -42.69 3.33 7.32
CA ASP A 91 -43.92 4.13 7.30
C ASP A 91 -44.72 3.85 6.01
N PRO A 92 -45.91 3.21 6.10
CA PRO A 92 -46.74 2.91 4.93
C PRO A 92 -47.16 4.14 4.11
N ALA A 93 -47.14 5.35 4.68
CA ALA A 93 -47.42 6.58 3.94
C ALA A 93 -46.40 6.82 2.81
N TRP A 94 -45.19 6.29 2.95
CA TRP A 94 -44.10 6.42 1.99
C TRP A 94 -44.02 5.26 0.98
N GLU A 95 -44.85 4.23 1.10
CA GLU A 95 -44.79 3.02 0.27
C GLU A 95 -44.79 3.36 -1.23
N HIS A 96 -45.69 4.24 -1.66
CA HIS A 96 -45.81 4.63 -3.07
C HIS A 96 -44.52 5.26 -3.64
N ILE A 97 -43.76 6.00 -2.84
CA ILE A 97 -42.50 6.65 -3.26
C ILE A 97 -41.41 5.59 -3.43
N TYR A 98 -41.31 4.65 -2.50
CA TYR A 98 -40.35 3.54 -2.55
C TYR A 98 -40.64 2.64 -3.75
N VAL A 99 -41.89 2.21 -3.93
CA VAL A 99 -42.31 1.35 -5.02
C VAL A 99 -42.14 2.03 -6.38
N GLU A 100 -42.49 3.32 -6.53
CA GLU A 100 -42.33 4.03 -7.79
C GLU A 100 -40.85 4.05 -8.26
N ARG A 101 -39.91 4.27 -7.34
CA ARG A 101 -38.47 4.36 -7.65
C ARG A 101 -37.93 3.05 -8.23
N ILE A 102 -38.21 1.91 -7.60
CA ILE A 102 -37.77 0.59 -8.12
C ILE A 102 -38.49 0.22 -9.41
N VAL A 103 -39.79 0.49 -9.52
CA VAL A 103 -40.57 0.22 -10.73
C VAL A 103 -39.98 0.98 -11.92
N ARG A 104 -39.70 2.29 -11.76
CA ARG A 104 -39.08 3.12 -12.80
C ARG A 104 -37.70 2.62 -13.18
N HIS A 105 -36.87 2.25 -12.19
CA HIS A 105 -35.53 1.75 -12.44
C HIS A 105 -35.55 0.45 -13.26
N VAL A 106 -36.31 -0.55 -12.83
CA VAL A 106 -36.42 -1.83 -13.55
C VAL A 106 -36.99 -1.62 -14.95
N HIS A 107 -38.05 -0.81 -15.11
CA HIS A 107 -38.62 -0.55 -16.43
C HIS A 107 -37.64 0.13 -17.40
N ALA A 108 -36.79 1.02 -16.90
CA ALA A 108 -35.78 1.69 -17.71
C ALA A 108 -34.68 0.74 -18.19
N GLN A 109 -34.28 -0.24 -17.35
CA GLN A 109 -33.02 -0.96 -17.56
C GLN A 109 -33.14 -2.50 -17.73
N LYS A 110 -34.32 -3.11 -17.56
CA LYS A 110 -34.51 -4.58 -17.53
C LYS A 110 -34.04 -5.38 -18.75
N ASN A 111 -33.79 -4.73 -19.88
CA ASN A 111 -33.34 -5.41 -21.09
C ASN A 111 -31.80 -5.55 -21.17
N HIS A 112 -31.04 -4.93 -20.25
CA HIS A 112 -29.59 -5.03 -20.22
C HIS A 112 -29.13 -6.41 -19.66
N PRO A 113 -28.43 -7.24 -20.45
CA PRO A 113 -27.90 -8.52 -19.98
C PRO A 113 -26.77 -8.37 -18.94
N SER A 114 -26.09 -7.21 -18.90
CA SER A 114 -25.07 -6.93 -17.87
C SER A 114 -25.66 -6.86 -16.46
N ILE A 115 -26.90 -6.40 -16.32
CA ILE A 115 -27.58 -6.34 -15.02
C ILE A 115 -27.92 -7.76 -14.59
N VAL A 116 -27.38 -8.18 -13.45
CA VAL A 116 -27.64 -9.51 -12.87
C VAL A 116 -28.30 -9.44 -11.49
N ILE A 117 -28.22 -8.27 -10.84
CA ILE A 117 -28.79 -8.03 -9.51
C ILE A 117 -29.47 -6.65 -9.51
N TRP A 118 -30.68 -6.59 -8.98
CA TRP A 118 -31.34 -5.34 -8.59
C TRP A 118 -31.07 -5.04 -7.13
N SER A 119 -30.51 -3.88 -6.80
CA SER A 119 -30.40 -3.40 -5.42
C SER A 119 -31.54 -2.43 -5.10
N LEU A 120 -32.21 -2.63 -3.97
CA LEU A 120 -33.38 -1.85 -3.57
C LEU A 120 -33.01 -0.45 -3.04
N GLY A 121 -31.75 -0.20 -2.70
CA GLY A 121 -31.26 1.06 -2.15
C GLY A 121 -30.05 0.85 -1.25
N ASN A 122 -29.70 1.86 -0.47
CA ASN A 122 -28.58 1.86 0.46
C ASN A 122 -28.98 2.44 1.82
N GLU A 123 -28.42 1.92 2.92
CA GLU A 123 -28.43 2.50 4.28
C GLU A 123 -29.70 3.29 4.66
N SER A 124 -30.88 2.70 4.44
CA SER A 124 -32.18 3.32 4.72
C SER A 124 -32.97 2.56 5.78
N GLY A 125 -32.34 1.62 6.48
CA GLY A 125 -33.02 0.73 7.44
C GLY A 125 -33.94 -0.26 6.73
N TYR A 126 -34.78 -0.95 7.48
CA TYR A 126 -35.65 -2.00 6.94
C TYR A 126 -37.08 -1.87 7.48
N GLY A 127 -38.08 -2.23 6.66
CA GLY A 127 -39.48 -1.98 6.94
C GLY A 127 -40.45 -2.41 5.85
N CYS A 128 -41.74 -2.11 6.03
CA CYS A 128 -42.81 -2.46 5.09
C CYS A 128 -42.55 -2.00 3.64
N ASN A 129 -41.89 -0.85 3.44
CA ASN A 129 -41.67 -0.32 2.10
C ASN A 129 -40.62 -1.11 1.33
N ILE A 130 -39.62 -1.71 1.99
CA ILE A 130 -38.65 -2.61 1.34
C ILE A 130 -39.33 -3.90 0.88
N ARG A 131 -40.23 -4.46 1.69
CA ARG A 131 -41.03 -5.64 1.30
C ARG A 131 -41.88 -5.34 0.06
N ALA A 132 -42.53 -4.18 0.04
CA ALA A 132 -43.31 -3.72 -1.11
C ALA A 132 -42.44 -3.54 -2.37
N MET A 133 -41.26 -2.92 -2.24
CA MET A 133 -40.30 -2.79 -3.34
C MET A 133 -39.85 -4.14 -3.90
N TYR A 134 -39.50 -5.09 -3.03
CA TYR A 134 -39.11 -6.44 -3.43
C TYR A 134 -40.21 -7.11 -4.26
N HIS A 135 -41.44 -7.11 -3.77
CA HIS A 135 -42.57 -7.72 -4.48
C HIS A 135 -42.85 -7.04 -5.82
N ALA A 136 -42.77 -5.71 -5.88
CA ALA A 136 -42.92 -4.97 -7.12
C ALA A 136 -41.80 -5.29 -8.13
N ALA A 137 -40.54 -5.39 -7.67
CA ALA A 137 -39.41 -5.76 -8.52
C ALA A 137 -39.58 -7.17 -9.10
N LYS A 138 -39.86 -8.18 -8.26
CA LYS A 138 -40.07 -9.57 -8.71
C LYS A 138 -41.30 -9.74 -9.60
N ALA A 139 -42.33 -8.91 -9.43
CA ALA A 139 -43.50 -8.92 -10.32
C ALA A 139 -43.19 -8.40 -11.74
N ILE A 140 -42.18 -7.56 -11.90
CA ILE A 140 -41.73 -7.04 -13.20
C ILE A 140 -40.64 -7.92 -13.80
N ASP A 141 -39.70 -8.40 -12.98
CA ASP A 141 -38.54 -9.18 -13.39
C ASP A 141 -38.23 -10.27 -12.35
N ASP A 142 -38.66 -11.50 -12.65
CA ASP A 142 -38.34 -12.69 -11.86
C ASP A 142 -37.03 -13.37 -12.31
N THR A 143 -36.36 -12.84 -13.35
CA THR A 143 -35.16 -13.44 -13.96
C THR A 143 -33.87 -13.06 -13.24
N ARG A 144 -33.91 -12.04 -12.37
CA ARG A 144 -32.75 -11.50 -11.63
C ARG A 144 -32.92 -11.61 -10.12
N LEU A 145 -31.79 -11.56 -9.42
CA LEU A 145 -31.74 -11.55 -7.97
C LEU A 145 -32.01 -10.15 -7.43
N VAL A 146 -32.56 -10.07 -6.21
CA VAL A 146 -32.72 -8.81 -5.49
C VAL A 146 -31.79 -8.76 -4.28
N HIS A 147 -31.14 -7.62 -4.08
CA HIS A 147 -30.21 -7.29 -3.01
C HIS A 147 -30.72 -6.07 -2.21
N TYR A 148 -30.50 -6.07 -0.91
CA TYR A 148 -30.59 -4.90 -0.04
C TYR A 148 -29.85 -5.22 1.25
N GLU A 149 -28.92 -4.37 1.68
CA GLU A 149 -28.01 -4.69 2.79
C GLU A 149 -28.72 -4.73 4.14
N GLU A 150 -29.63 -3.78 4.40
CA GLU A 150 -30.30 -3.66 5.70
C GLU A 150 -31.38 -4.74 5.91
N ASP A 151 -31.70 -5.57 4.92
CA ASP A 151 -32.41 -6.84 5.13
C ASP A 151 -31.42 -7.91 5.65
N ARG A 152 -30.92 -7.69 6.88
CA ARG A 152 -29.79 -8.43 7.47
C ARG A 152 -30.06 -9.92 7.69
N ASP A 153 -31.33 -10.28 7.87
CA ASP A 153 -31.79 -11.68 7.99
C ASP A 153 -32.18 -12.28 6.63
N ALA A 154 -32.06 -11.49 5.57
CA ALA A 154 -32.53 -11.79 4.22
C ALA A 154 -33.97 -12.33 4.24
N GLU A 155 -34.91 -11.62 4.87
CA GLU A 155 -36.32 -11.99 4.95
C GLU A 155 -36.92 -12.08 3.54
N VAL A 156 -36.69 -11.06 2.71
CA VAL A 156 -37.26 -10.98 1.36
C VAL A 156 -36.21 -11.07 0.27
N VAL A 157 -35.01 -10.52 0.47
CA VAL A 157 -33.98 -10.45 -0.60
C VAL A 157 -33.40 -11.82 -0.98
N ASP A 158 -32.85 -11.95 -2.18
CA ASP A 158 -32.28 -13.20 -2.68
C ASP A 158 -30.82 -13.42 -2.24
N ILE A 159 -30.15 -12.36 -1.74
CA ILE A 159 -28.73 -12.33 -1.37
C ILE A 159 -28.61 -11.76 0.05
N ILE A 160 -27.89 -12.43 0.94
CA ILE A 160 -27.52 -11.84 2.22
C ILE A 160 -26.30 -10.95 2.02
N SER A 161 -26.31 -9.75 2.60
CA SER A 161 -25.25 -8.78 2.40
C SER A 161 -24.82 -8.14 3.71
N THR A 162 -23.64 -7.55 3.69
CA THR A 162 -23.09 -6.73 4.76
C THR A 162 -22.19 -5.65 4.15
N MET A 163 -21.91 -4.62 4.92
CA MET A 163 -20.86 -3.63 4.65
C MET A 163 -19.71 -3.76 5.67
N TYR A 164 -18.48 -3.57 5.20
CA TYR A 164 -17.24 -3.44 6.00
C TYR A 164 -17.00 -4.51 7.06
N THR A 165 -17.53 -5.72 6.84
CA THR A 165 -17.34 -6.84 7.77
C THR A 165 -15.87 -7.24 7.83
N ARG A 166 -15.31 -7.32 9.04
CA ARG A 166 -13.89 -7.65 9.28
C ARG A 166 -13.55 -9.07 8.84
N VAL A 167 -12.28 -9.29 8.47
CA VAL A 167 -11.78 -10.59 7.96
C VAL A 167 -12.17 -11.79 8.86
N PRO A 168 -12.00 -11.76 10.20
CA PRO A 168 -12.35 -12.92 11.04
C PRO A 168 -13.84 -13.27 10.98
N LEU A 169 -14.72 -12.27 11.01
CA LEU A 169 -16.16 -12.46 10.94
C LEU A 169 -16.60 -12.90 9.53
N MET A 170 -15.93 -12.41 8.48
CA MET A 170 -16.15 -12.95 7.13
C MET A 170 -15.78 -14.42 7.03
N ASN A 171 -14.71 -14.87 7.69
CA ASN A 171 -14.36 -16.29 7.73
C ASN A 171 -15.42 -17.09 8.49
N GLU A 172 -15.90 -16.59 9.63
CA GLU A 172 -16.98 -17.22 10.40
C GLU A 172 -18.27 -17.37 9.57
N PHE A 173 -18.65 -16.34 8.80
CA PHE A 173 -19.78 -16.45 7.87
C PHE A 173 -19.58 -17.50 6.77
N GLY A 174 -18.34 -17.78 6.38
CA GLY A 174 -18.01 -18.86 5.46
C GLY A 174 -18.14 -20.24 6.09
N GLU A 175 -17.66 -20.39 7.33
CA GLU A 175 -17.74 -21.63 8.11
C GLU A 175 -19.17 -22.00 8.50
N TYR A 176 -20.02 -20.98 8.75
CA TYR A 176 -21.43 -21.14 9.11
C TYR A 176 -22.33 -20.40 8.10
N PRO A 177 -22.46 -20.92 6.87
CA PRO A 177 -23.10 -20.20 5.78
C PRO A 177 -24.61 -20.10 5.97
N HIS A 178 -25.17 -18.97 5.55
CA HIS A 178 -26.61 -18.81 5.36
C HIS A 178 -27.09 -19.62 4.14
N ALA A 179 -28.39 -19.93 4.07
CA ALA A 179 -28.97 -20.66 2.93
C ALA A 179 -28.92 -19.86 1.61
N LYS A 180 -28.83 -18.53 1.70
CA LYS A 180 -28.69 -17.60 0.57
C LYS A 180 -27.21 -17.20 0.40
N PRO A 181 -26.73 -16.97 -0.84
CA PRO A 181 -25.34 -16.56 -1.06
C PRO A 181 -25.07 -15.21 -0.42
N ARG A 182 -23.83 -15.04 0.06
CA ARG A 182 -23.36 -13.78 0.63
C ARG A 182 -22.58 -12.97 -0.40
N ILE A 183 -22.84 -11.67 -0.44
CA ILE A 183 -22.03 -10.68 -1.15
C ILE A 183 -21.75 -9.55 -0.16
N ILE A 184 -20.50 -9.13 -0.04
CA ILE A 184 -20.17 -7.91 0.73
C ILE A 184 -20.29 -6.71 -0.22
N CYS A 185 -21.33 -5.89 -0.05
CA CYS A 185 -21.62 -4.81 -1.00
C CYS A 185 -20.67 -3.61 -0.87
N GLU A 186 -19.97 -3.49 0.25
CA GLU A 186 -18.87 -2.54 0.45
C GLU A 186 -17.81 -3.15 1.38
N TYR A 187 -16.54 -3.12 0.96
CA TYR A 187 -15.40 -3.51 1.79
C TYR A 187 -14.15 -2.75 1.37
N ALA A 188 -13.07 -2.90 2.17
CA ALA A 188 -11.75 -2.37 1.85
C ALA A 188 -11.78 -0.89 1.44
N HIS A 189 -12.25 -0.03 2.34
CA HIS A 189 -12.37 1.41 2.10
C HIS A 189 -11.02 2.00 1.63
N ALA A 190 -10.99 2.52 0.40
CA ALA A 190 -9.79 2.86 -0.36
C ALA A 190 -9.34 4.31 -0.15
N MET A 191 -9.80 4.95 0.93
CA MET A 191 -9.46 6.34 1.26
C MET A 191 -7.97 6.55 1.45
N GLY A 192 -7.44 7.51 0.71
CA GLY A 192 -6.04 7.90 0.77
C GLY A 192 -5.09 6.76 0.41
N ASN A 193 -4.08 6.55 1.26
CA ASN A 193 -3.09 5.50 1.08
C ASN A 193 -3.68 4.18 1.59
N GLY A 194 -4.29 3.43 0.68
CA GLY A 194 -5.02 2.21 0.97
C GLY A 194 -5.67 1.61 -0.27
N PRO A 195 -6.47 0.55 -0.10
CA PRO A 195 -6.65 -0.21 1.14
C PRO A 195 -5.56 -1.28 1.33
N GLY A 196 -5.23 -1.59 2.59
CA GLY A 196 -4.48 -2.77 3.00
C GLY A 196 -5.39 -3.96 3.34
N GLY A 197 -4.83 -5.16 3.37
CA GLY A 197 -5.55 -6.38 3.81
C GLY A 197 -6.39 -7.07 2.72
N LEU A 198 -6.27 -6.63 1.46
CA LEU A 198 -7.04 -7.20 0.34
C LEU A 198 -6.78 -8.70 0.14
N SER A 199 -5.53 -9.14 0.35
CA SER A 199 -5.14 -10.55 0.18
C SER A 199 -5.83 -11.46 1.19
N GLU A 200 -5.95 -11.00 2.43
CA GLU A 200 -6.57 -11.73 3.53
C GLU A 200 -8.07 -11.92 3.30
N TYR A 201 -8.77 -10.87 2.84
CA TYR A 201 -10.14 -10.99 2.38
C TYR A 201 -10.27 -12.00 1.23
N GLN A 202 -9.43 -11.88 0.21
CA GLN A 202 -9.51 -12.75 -0.96
C GLN A 202 -9.27 -14.22 -0.62
N ASN A 203 -8.37 -14.50 0.32
CA ASN A 203 -8.12 -15.86 0.81
C ASN A 203 -9.38 -16.44 1.49
N VAL A 204 -10.09 -15.65 2.29
CA VAL A 204 -11.38 -16.06 2.88
C VAL A 204 -12.42 -16.31 1.78
N PHE A 205 -12.54 -15.42 0.80
CA PHE A 205 -13.52 -15.57 -0.28
C PHE A 205 -13.28 -16.84 -1.10
N TYR A 206 -12.02 -17.17 -1.41
CA TYR A 206 -11.69 -18.40 -2.16
C TYR A 206 -11.81 -19.68 -1.34
N GLN A 207 -11.89 -19.59 -0.01
CA GLN A 207 -12.10 -20.75 0.86
C GLN A 207 -13.57 -21.15 0.93
N HIS A 208 -14.49 -20.20 0.75
CA HIS A 208 -15.91 -20.40 1.05
C HIS A 208 -16.81 -20.05 -0.14
N ASP A 209 -17.30 -21.08 -0.84
CA ASP A 209 -18.20 -20.92 -2.00
C ASP A 209 -19.50 -20.14 -1.68
N SER A 210 -19.91 -20.09 -0.41
CA SER A 210 -21.08 -19.33 0.04
C SER A 210 -20.90 -17.81 -0.09
N ILE A 211 -19.65 -17.33 -0.13
CA ILE A 211 -19.30 -15.92 -0.34
C ILE A 211 -18.99 -15.73 -1.83
N GLN A 212 -19.93 -15.12 -2.55
CA GLN A 212 -19.92 -15.08 -4.03
C GLN A 212 -19.67 -13.69 -4.61
N GLY A 213 -19.28 -12.73 -3.79
CA GLY A 213 -18.91 -11.43 -4.31
C GLY A 213 -18.47 -10.44 -3.26
N HIS A 214 -17.76 -9.43 -3.74
CA HIS A 214 -17.27 -8.32 -2.96
C HIS A 214 -17.16 -7.07 -3.83
N TYR A 215 -17.36 -5.91 -3.24
CA TYR A 215 -17.27 -4.62 -3.94
C TYR A 215 -16.42 -3.64 -3.14
N VAL A 216 -15.24 -3.29 -3.66
CA VAL A 216 -14.37 -2.28 -3.01
C VAL A 216 -15.10 -0.94 -2.95
N TRP A 217 -14.98 -0.24 -1.83
CA TRP A 217 -15.40 1.15 -1.70
C TRP A 217 -14.19 2.09 -1.83
N GLU A 218 -14.06 2.89 -2.87
CA GLU A 218 -14.83 2.90 -4.12
C GLU A 218 -13.94 3.09 -5.36
N TRP A 219 -14.55 3.33 -6.52
CA TRP A 219 -13.82 3.45 -7.78
C TRP A 219 -12.96 4.72 -7.83
N CYS A 220 -13.55 5.91 -7.64
CA CYS A 220 -12.92 7.20 -7.96
C CYS A 220 -13.08 8.24 -6.86
N ASP A 221 -12.01 8.98 -6.56
CA ASP A 221 -12.08 10.15 -5.70
C ASP A 221 -13.06 11.20 -6.25
N HIS A 222 -13.76 11.90 -5.36
CA HIS A 222 -14.73 12.95 -5.67
C HIS A 222 -14.21 14.38 -5.50
N GLY A 223 -12.90 14.56 -5.55
CA GLY A 223 -12.28 15.89 -5.53
C GLY A 223 -12.56 16.68 -6.82
N ILE A 224 -12.88 17.96 -6.68
CA ILE A 224 -13.10 18.89 -7.80
C ILE A 224 -11.81 19.64 -8.10
N GLN A 225 -11.33 19.55 -9.33
CA GLN A 225 -10.08 20.17 -9.73
C GLN A 225 -10.14 21.69 -9.62
N ALA A 226 -9.10 22.26 -9.02
CA ALA A 226 -8.82 23.67 -8.96
C ALA A 226 -7.38 23.94 -9.39
N THR A 227 -7.08 25.21 -9.58
CA THR A 227 -5.72 25.70 -9.86
C THR A 227 -5.46 26.86 -8.93
N ASP A 228 -4.29 26.86 -8.29
CA ASP A 228 -3.88 27.98 -7.44
C ASP A 228 -3.24 29.14 -8.23
N ASP A 229 -2.85 30.20 -7.52
CA ASP A 229 -2.25 31.40 -8.11
C ASP A 229 -0.91 31.12 -8.83
N SER A 230 -0.23 30.01 -8.51
CA SER A 230 1.01 29.59 -9.14
C SER A 230 0.79 28.75 -10.41
N GLY A 231 -0.45 28.33 -10.66
CA GLY A 231 -0.80 27.42 -11.74
C GLY A 231 -0.75 25.94 -11.34
N ALA A 232 -0.53 25.61 -10.07
CA ALA A 232 -0.50 24.22 -9.61
C ALA A 232 -1.93 23.65 -9.52
N VAL A 233 -2.10 22.44 -10.03
CA VAL A 233 -3.37 21.70 -9.97
C VAL A 233 -3.51 21.07 -8.59
N TRP A 234 -4.69 21.23 -8.00
CA TRP A 234 -5.07 20.59 -6.73
C TRP A 234 -6.57 20.23 -6.78
N TYR A 235 -7.06 19.51 -5.77
CA TYR A 235 -8.45 19.07 -5.73
C TYR A 235 -9.13 19.55 -4.45
N LYS A 236 -10.26 20.22 -4.63
CA LYS A 236 -11.13 20.69 -3.56
C LYS A 236 -12.04 19.58 -3.09
N PHE A 237 -12.32 19.56 -1.79
CA PHE A 237 -13.28 18.67 -1.14
C PHE A 237 -14.07 19.44 -0.06
N GLY A 238 -14.77 18.73 0.84
CA GLY A 238 -15.71 19.34 1.79
C GLY A 238 -15.09 20.48 2.61
N GLY A 239 -15.77 21.63 2.64
CA GLY A 239 -15.31 22.85 3.31
C GLY A 239 -14.61 23.86 2.41
N ASP A 240 -14.06 23.47 1.26
CA ASP A 240 -13.32 24.38 0.36
C ASP A 240 -14.22 25.34 -0.44
N TYR A 241 -15.54 25.18 -0.33
CA TYR A 241 -16.54 26.08 -0.93
C TYR A 241 -17.27 26.95 0.12
N GLY A 242 -16.81 26.92 1.38
CA GLY A 242 -17.50 27.59 2.49
C GLY A 242 -18.78 26.88 2.93
N ASP A 243 -18.96 25.63 2.51
CA ASP A 243 -20.06 24.75 2.86
C ASP A 243 -19.96 24.25 4.31
N TYR A 244 -21.08 24.31 5.03
CA TYR A 244 -21.22 23.82 6.39
C TYR A 244 -22.67 23.35 6.65
N PRO A 245 -22.88 22.15 7.24
CA PRO A 245 -21.87 21.17 7.66
C PRO A 245 -21.20 20.48 6.45
N ASN A 246 -20.02 19.88 6.67
CA ASN A 246 -19.30 19.07 5.69
C ASN A 246 -18.54 17.91 6.37
N ASN A 247 -18.17 16.88 5.59
CA ASN A 247 -17.42 15.71 6.04
C ASN A 247 -15.96 15.69 5.52
N TYR A 248 -15.42 16.86 5.19
CA TYR A 248 -14.01 17.03 4.83
C TYR A 248 -13.56 16.13 3.65
N ASN A 249 -12.39 15.48 3.74
CA ASN A 249 -11.82 14.62 2.70
C ASN A 249 -12.44 13.21 2.61
N PHE A 250 -13.52 12.91 3.34
CA PHE A 250 -14.16 11.58 3.32
C PHE A 250 -14.76 11.19 1.95
N CYS A 251 -14.73 12.09 0.97
CA CYS A 251 -15.09 11.83 -0.42
C CYS A 251 -13.88 11.52 -1.34
N LEU A 252 -12.68 11.34 -0.76
CA LEU A 252 -11.45 10.95 -1.46
C LEU A 252 -11.11 9.48 -1.15
N ASP A 253 -12.02 8.60 -1.56
CA ASP A 253 -12.11 7.18 -1.24
C ASP A 253 -11.96 6.26 -2.46
N GLY A 254 -11.30 6.74 -3.52
CA GLY A 254 -11.15 6.01 -4.77
C GLY A 254 -9.89 5.13 -4.88
N LEU A 255 -10.05 3.99 -5.54
CA LEU A 255 -8.93 3.22 -6.12
C LEU A 255 -8.20 3.99 -7.23
N ILE A 256 -8.87 4.96 -7.86
CA ILE A 256 -8.31 5.92 -8.82
C ILE A 256 -8.52 7.36 -8.32
N PHE A 257 -7.58 8.25 -8.66
CA PHE A 257 -7.69 9.67 -8.36
C PHE A 257 -8.78 10.35 -9.20
N SER A 258 -9.15 11.58 -8.83
CA SER A 258 -10.18 12.40 -9.49
C SER A 258 -9.98 12.57 -11.02
N ASP A 259 -8.76 12.48 -11.55
CA ASP A 259 -8.45 12.55 -12.99
C ASP A 259 -8.47 11.18 -13.70
N GLN A 260 -8.86 10.12 -13.00
CA GLN A 260 -8.76 8.70 -13.39
C GLN A 260 -7.33 8.17 -13.54
N THR A 261 -6.36 8.79 -12.88
CA THR A 261 -5.04 8.19 -12.71
C THR A 261 -5.13 7.01 -11.74
N PRO A 262 -4.68 5.79 -12.13
CA PRO A 262 -4.67 4.62 -11.25
C PRO A 262 -3.80 4.81 -10.00
N GLY A 263 -4.41 4.65 -8.82
CA GLY A 263 -3.71 4.66 -7.54
C GLY A 263 -2.97 3.35 -7.25
N PRO A 264 -2.10 3.31 -6.22
CA PRO A 264 -1.43 2.08 -5.77
C PRO A 264 -2.42 0.97 -5.37
N GLY A 265 -3.53 1.34 -4.69
CA GLY A 265 -4.57 0.39 -4.29
C GLY A 265 -5.18 -0.39 -5.46
N LEU A 266 -5.39 0.25 -6.62
CA LEU A 266 -5.92 -0.44 -7.81
C LEU A 266 -4.93 -1.48 -8.37
N ARG A 267 -3.64 -1.18 -8.32
CA ARG A 267 -2.59 -2.11 -8.78
C ARG A 267 -2.51 -3.33 -7.88
N GLU A 268 -2.63 -3.12 -6.56
CA GLU A 268 -2.70 -4.21 -5.60
C GLU A 268 -3.97 -5.05 -5.81
N TYR A 269 -5.13 -4.41 -5.92
CA TYR A 269 -6.38 -5.12 -6.15
C TYR A 269 -6.32 -5.98 -7.41
N LYS A 270 -5.85 -5.43 -8.54
CA LYS A 270 -5.62 -6.16 -9.80
C LYS A 270 -4.88 -7.48 -9.59
N GLN A 271 -3.80 -7.45 -8.81
CA GLN A 271 -2.98 -8.61 -8.52
C GLN A 271 -3.72 -9.60 -7.59
N VAL A 272 -4.37 -9.09 -6.55
CA VAL A 272 -5.14 -9.89 -5.58
C VAL A 272 -6.28 -10.63 -6.24
N ILE A 273 -7.00 -10.03 -7.20
CA ILE A 273 -8.12 -10.68 -7.90
C ILE A 273 -7.73 -11.35 -9.22
N ALA A 274 -6.43 -11.46 -9.52
CA ALA A 274 -5.98 -12.01 -10.79
C ALA A 274 -6.56 -13.41 -11.08
N PRO A 275 -7.08 -13.67 -12.28
CA PRO A 275 -7.82 -14.89 -12.60
C PRO A 275 -6.93 -16.11 -12.87
N VAL A 276 -5.62 -15.93 -13.01
CA VAL A 276 -4.65 -17.03 -13.17
C VAL A 276 -3.75 -17.01 -11.95
N LYS A 277 -3.94 -17.97 -11.03
CA LYS A 277 -3.14 -18.05 -9.81
C LYS A 277 -1.96 -18.98 -10.00
N VAL A 278 -0.83 -18.59 -9.45
CA VAL A 278 0.38 -19.39 -9.43
C VAL A 278 0.83 -19.53 -7.98
N GLN A 279 1.09 -20.76 -7.56
CA GLN A 279 1.61 -21.10 -6.24
C GLN A 279 2.84 -21.99 -6.41
N ALA A 280 3.85 -21.80 -5.58
CA ALA A 280 4.96 -22.73 -5.50
C ALA A 280 4.60 -23.87 -4.54
N THR A 281 4.53 -25.10 -5.05
CA THR A 281 4.39 -26.30 -4.21
C THR A 281 5.74 -26.75 -3.68
N ASP A 282 6.78 -26.67 -4.52
CA ASP A 282 8.19 -26.80 -4.15
C ASP A 282 9.05 -26.02 -5.17
N ILE A 283 9.38 -24.77 -4.85
CA ILE A 283 10.13 -23.92 -5.78
C ILE A 283 11.56 -24.42 -6.02
N ALA A 284 12.18 -25.09 -5.04
CA ALA A 284 13.55 -25.58 -5.17
C ALA A 284 13.64 -26.71 -6.21
N ARG A 285 12.52 -27.40 -6.47
CA ARG A 285 12.38 -28.42 -7.51
C ARG A 285 11.68 -27.91 -8.77
N GLY A 286 11.33 -26.63 -8.81
CA GLY A 286 10.59 -26.02 -9.92
C GLY A 286 9.13 -26.47 -9.99
N GLU A 287 8.54 -26.95 -8.89
CA GLU A 287 7.17 -27.45 -8.86
C GLU A 287 6.20 -26.31 -8.52
N LEU A 288 5.25 -26.07 -9.43
CA LEU A 288 4.25 -25.00 -9.32
C LEU A 288 2.84 -25.57 -9.51
N ARG A 289 1.87 -24.98 -8.82
CA ARG A 289 0.43 -25.17 -9.07
C ARG A 289 -0.14 -23.97 -9.80
N ILE A 290 -0.80 -24.21 -10.93
CA ILE A 290 -1.51 -23.19 -11.71
C ILE A 290 -3.01 -23.40 -11.56
N ASP A 291 -3.73 -22.41 -11.03
CA ASP A 291 -5.19 -22.45 -10.94
C ASP A 291 -5.83 -21.46 -11.91
N ASN A 292 -6.76 -21.97 -12.72
CA ASN A 292 -7.65 -21.18 -13.55
C ASN A 292 -8.87 -20.77 -12.72
N LYS A 293 -8.96 -19.49 -12.36
CA LYS A 293 -10.10 -18.89 -11.64
C LYS A 293 -11.10 -18.20 -12.58
N LEU A 294 -10.98 -18.38 -13.90
CA LEU A 294 -12.04 -18.03 -14.85
C LEU A 294 -13.16 -19.06 -14.80
N TRP A 295 -14.39 -18.65 -15.12
CA TRP A 295 -15.58 -19.50 -15.02
C TRP A 295 -16.07 -20.06 -16.37
N PHE A 296 -15.71 -19.39 -17.47
CA PHE A 296 -16.20 -19.69 -18.82
C PHE A 296 -15.09 -20.02 -19.83
N SER A 297 -13.82 -19.79 -19.49
CA SER A 297 -12.70 -19.89 -20.43
C SER A 297 -11.57 -20.76 -19.88
N THR A 298 -10.88 -21.47 -20.78
CA THR A 298 -9.60 -22.14 -20.48
C THR A 298 -8.45 -21.14 -20.43
N LEU A 299 -7.24 -21.60 -20.08
CA LEU A 299 -6.03 -20.77 -20.12
C LEU A 299 -5.30 -20.78 -21.48
N ASP A 300 -5.93 -21.24 -22.56
CA ASP A 300 -5.26 -21.34 -23.87
C ASP A 300 -4.83 -19.99 -24.45
N ASP A 301 -5.53 -18.91 -24.09
CA ASP A 301 -5.23 -17.54 -24.48
C ASP A 301 -4.36 -16.79 -23.44
N TYR A 302 -3.77 -17.51 -22.49
CA TYR A 302 -2.89 -16.94 -21.46
C TYR A 302 -1.50 -17.54 -21.55
N THR A 303 -0.45 -16.73 -21.37
CA THR A 303 0.95 -17.17 -21.40
C THR A 303 1.61 -16.85 -20.07
N LEU A 304 2.35 -17.82 -19.54
CA LEU A 304 3.20 -17.65 -18.36
C LEU A 304 4.64 -17.45 -18.85
N ARG A 305 5.19 -16.24 -18.68
CA ARG A 305 6.61 -15.97 -18.88
C ARG A 305 7.32 -16.16 -17.55
N VAL A 306 8.15 -17.18 -17.46
CA VAL A 306 8.95 -17.51 -16.28
C VAL A 306 10.36 -17.00 -16.50
N GLU A 307 10.91 -16.31 -15.51
CA GLU A 307 12.29 -15.83 -15.49
C GLU A 307 12.95 -16.19 -14.18
N VAL A 308 14.10 -16.85 -14.23
CA VAL A 308 14.97 -17.04 -13.07
C VAL A 308 15.94 -15.87 -13.03
N ARG A 309 15.84 -15.05 -11.99
CA ARG A 309 16.55 -13.77 -11.87
C ARG A 309 17.42 -13.73 -10.62
N ALA A 310 18.66 -13.27 -10.79
CA ALA A 310 19.62 -13.06 -9.71
C ALA A 310 20.17 -11.64 -9.76
N GLU A 311 19.84 -10.84 -8.74
CA GLU A 311 20.26 -9.43 -8.57
C GLU A 311 20.25 -8.61 -9.89
N GLY A 312 19.09 -8.52 -10.55
CA GLY A 312 18.95 -7.76 -11.80
C GLY A 312 19.21 -8.54 -13.09
N ALA A 313 19.96 -9.65 -13.03
CA ALA A 313 20.31 -10.46 -14.19
C ALA A 313 19.33 -11.61 -14.42
N THR A 314 18.97 -11.89 -15.67
CA THR A 314 18.16 -13.06 -16.04
C THR A 314 19.09 -14.24 -16.34
N LEU A 315 19.00 -15.29 -15.51
CA LEU A 315 19.78 -16.52 -15.66
C LEU A 315 19.15 -17.47 -16.68
N ALA A 316 17.81 -17.57 -16.65
CA ALA A 316 17.04 -18.37 -17.58
C ALA A 316 15.66 -17.73 -17.80
N SER A 317 15.08 -17.99 -18.97
CA SER A 317 13.70 -17.61 -19.27
C SER A 317 13.02 -18.68 -20.11
N GLN A 318 11.74 -18.88 -19.86
CA GLN A 318 10.89 -19.77 -20.64
C GLN A 318 9.46 -19.25 -20.70
N GLN A 319 8.74 -19.66 -21.75
CA GLN A 319 7.32 -19.38 -21.90
C GLN A 319 6.54 -20.69 -21.82
N LEU A 320 5.46 -20.67 -21.04
CA LEU A 320 4.65 -21.84 -20.77
C LEU A 320 3.19 -21.58 -21.14
N LYS A 321 2.59 -22.59 -21.77
CA LYS A 321 1.16 -22.67 -22.07
C LYS A 321 0.56 -23.82 -21.29
N VAL A 322 -0.36 -23.51 -20.38
CA VAL A 322 -1.10 -24.54 -19.64
C VAL A 322 -2.39 -24.88 -20.40
N ARG A 323 -2.21 -25.60 -21.52
CA ARG A 323 -3.29 -25.85 -22.48
C ARG A 323 -4.44 -26.64 -21.88
N ASP A 324 -5.65 -26.35 -22.34
CA ASP A 324 -6.88 -27.07 -21.99
C ASP A 324 -7.16 -27.11 -20.47
N LEU A 325 -6.61 -26.16 -19.69
CA LEU A 325 -6.92 -26.08 -18.26
C LEU A 325 -8.34 -25.56 -18.08
N ALA A 326 -9.24 -26.44 -17.65
CA ALA A 326 -10.67 -26.15 -17.55
C ALA A 326 -10.95 -24.96 -16.61
N PRO A 327 -12.05 -24.22 -16.81
CA PRO A 327 -12.51 -23.19 -15.87
C PRO A 327 -12.63 -23.72 -14.44
N ASN A 328 -12.26 -22.89 -13.46
CA ASN A 328 -12.27 -23.20 -12.02
C ASN A 328 -11.57 -24.53 -11.65
N SER A 329 -10.40 -24.79 -12.23
CA SER A 329 -9.59 -26.00 -11.99
C SER A 329 -8.11 -25.68 -11.85
N GLY A 330 -7.31 -26.64 -11.39
CA GLY A 330 -5.87 -26.47 -11.20
C GLY A 330 -5.05 -27.61 -11.79
N ARG A 331 -3.80 -27.31 -12.14
CA ARG A 331 -2.82 -28.29 -12.64
C ARG A 331 -1.44 -27.98 -12.10
N ASP A 332 -0.76 -29.01 -11.64
CA ASP A 332 0.64 -28.93 -11.25
C ASP A 332 1.54 -29.04 -12.49
N ILE A 333 2.56 -28.21 -12.54
CA ILE A 333 3.56 -28.17 -13.61
C ILE A 333 4.96 -28.10 -13.00
N THR A 334 5.95 -28.48 -13.80
CA THR A 334 7.36 -28.32 -13.45
C THR A 334 8.01 -27.32 -14.40
N ILE A 335 8.84 -26.44 -13.86
CA ILE A 335 9.64 -25.48 -14.60
C ILE A 335 11.11 -25.91 -14.62
N ASP A 336 11.79 -25.67 -15.75
CA ASP A 336 13.23 -25.87 -15.83
C ASP A 336 13.96 -24.81 -14.99
N LEU A 337 14.88 -25.24 -14.14
CA LEU A 337 15.74 -24.38 -13.33
C LEU A 337 17.18 -24.44 -13.86
N PRO A 338 17.87 -23.28 -14.01
CA PRO A 338 19.26 -23.26 -14.41
C PRO A 338 20.18 -23.66 -13.25
N GLU A 339 21.46 -23.87 -13.54
CA GLU A 339 22.49 -23.86 -12.50
C GLU A 339 22.52 -22.48 -11.82
N LEU A 340 22.55 -22.49 -10.48
CA LEU A 340 22.50 -21.27 -9.68
C LEU A 340 23.91 -20.89 -9.23
N ASP A 341 24.23 -19.60 -9.32
CA ASP A 341 25.43 -19.03 -8.68
C ASP A 341 25.15 -18.63 -7.22
N ASP A 342 26.10 -17.95 -6.58
CA ASP A 342 26.04 -17.61 -5.15
C ASP A 342 25.13 -16.42 -4.80
N ARG A 343 24.51 -15.78 -5.79
CA ARG A 343 23.63 -14.63 -5.57
C ARG A 343 22.24 -15.06 -5.12
N GLU A 344 21.54 -14.13 -4.49
CA GLU A 344 20.12 -14.31 -4.21
C GLU A 344 19.35 -14.44 -5.54
N THR A 345 18.51 -15.47 -5.62
CA THR A 345 17.80 -15.83 -6.85
C THR A 345 16.31 -15.98 -6.61
N PHE A 346 15.52 -15.47 -7.56
CA PHE A 346 14.06 -15.55 -7.59
C PHE A 346 13.57 -16.19 -8.88
N VAL A 347 12.41 -16.84 -8.82
CA VAL A 347 11.59 -17.17 -9.98
C VAL A 347 10.50 -16.12 -10.08
N ASN A 348 10.52 -15.34 -11.16
CA ASN A 348 9.50 -14.35 -11.50
C ASN A 348 8.59 -14.94 -12.58
N ILE A 349 7.28 -14.80 -12.43
CA ILE A 349 6.29 -15.31 -13.37
C ILE A 349 5.33 -14.18 -13.73
N MET A 350 5.35 -13.77 -15.00
CA MET A 350 4.41 -12.81 -15.55
C MET A 350 3.35 -13.55 -16.35
N VAL A 351 2.08 -13.28 -16.06
CA VAL A 351 0.95 -13.82 -16.83
C VAL A 351 0.43 -12.74 -17.77
N THR A 352 0.33 -13.06 -19.05
CA THR A 352 -0.26 -12.17 -20.07
C THR A 352 -1.44 -12.82 -20.76
N LYS A 353 -2.38 -12.01 -21.24
CA LYS A 353 -3.43 -12.45 -22.17
C LYS A 353 -2.97 -12.18 -23.59
N ASP A 354 -2.91 -13.21 -24.43
CA ASP A 354 -2.28 -13.12 -25.74
C ASP A 354 -3.11 -12.27 -26.71
N SER A 355 -4.40 -12.56 -26.83
CA SER A 355 -5.30 -11.85 -27.72
C SER A 355 -5.58 -10.40 -27.28
N ARG A 356 -5.79 -9.53 -28.28
CA ARG A 356 -6.37 -8.20 -28.10
C ARG A 356 -7.85 -8.33 -27.73
N THR A 357 -8.33 -7.46 -26.85
CA THR A 357 -9.74 -7.32 -26.50
C THR A 357 -10.24 -5.90 -26.85
N PRO A 358 -11.55 -5.61 -26.78
CA PRO A 358 -12.04 -4.23 -26.89
C PRO A 358 -11.46 -3.27 -25.84
N TYR A 359 -10.93 -3.80 -24.73
CA TYR A 359 -10.42 -3.01 -23.60
C TYR A 359 -8.93 -3.17 -23.33
N SER A 360 -8.19 -3.96 -24.11
CA SER A 360 -6.75 -4.14 -23.90
C SER A 360 -6.05 -4.57 -25.17
N GLU A 361 -4.80 -4.15 -25.32
CA GLU A 361 -3.93 -4.63 -26.39
C GLU A 361 -3.57 -6.12 -26.22
N ALA A 362 -3.02 -6.72 -27.28
CA ALA A 362 -2.47 -8.06 -27.22
C ALA A 362 -1.30 -8.14 -26.22
N ASN A 363 -1.13 -9.29 -25.57
CA ASN A 363 -0.15 -9.51 -24.49
C ASN A 363 -0.35 -8.63 -23.26
N HIS A 364 -1.60 -8.24 -22.96
CA HIS A 364 -1.91 -7.42 -21.78
C HIS A 364 -1.48 -8.11 -20.48
N PRO A 365 -0.75 -7.43 -19.57
CA PRO A 365 -0.35 -8.00 -18.29
C PRO A 365 -1.55 -8.28 -17.38
N ILE A 366 -1.66 -9.50 -16.89
CA ILE A 366 -2.74 -9.98 -16.02
C ILE A 366 -2.28 -10.05 -14.56
N ALA A 367 -1.12 -10.65 -14.31
CA ALA A 367 -0.59 -10.89 -12.97
C ALA A 367 0.93 -11.03 -12.97
N VAL A 368 1.53 -10.85 -11.81
CA VAL A 368 2.94 -11.14 -11.53
C VAL A 368 3.06 -11.99 -10.26
N TYR A 369 3.95 -12.98 -10.25
CA TYR A 369 4.28 -13.78 -9.08
C TYR A 369 5.79 -13.85 -8.91
N GLN A 370 6.25 -13.92 -7.67
CA GLN A 370 7.66 -14.09 -7.36
C GLN A 370 7.84 -15.08 -6.21
N PHE A 371 8.77 -16.00 -6.39
CA PHE A 371 9.14 -17.00 -5.38
C PHE A 371 10.65 -16.97 -5.18
N ARG A 372 11.11 -16.90 -3.93
CA ARG A 372 12.54 -16.95 -3.62
C ARG A 372 13.05 -18.36 -3.81
N LEU A 373 14.00 -18.53 -4.73
CA LEU A 373 14.59 -19.82 -5.08
C LEU A 373 15.81 -20.13 -4.21
N LYS A 374 16.67 -19.13 -3.99
CA LYS A 374 17.93 -19.27 -3.24
C LYS A 374 18.28 -17.97 -2.53
N GLU A 375 18.76 -18.09 -1.29
CA GLU A 375 19.39 -16.99 -0.56
C GLU A 375 20.82 -16.74 -1.03
N GLN A 376 21.32 -15.51 -0.88
CA GLN A 376 22.71 -15.20 -1.17
C GLN A 376 23.65 -16.02 -0.28
N THR A 377 24.61 -16.70 -0.89
CA THR A 377 25.65 -17.51 -0.20
C THR A 377 27.05 -16.91 -0.32
N THR A 378 27.23 -15.87 -1.14
CA THR A 378 28.54 -15.24 -1.34
C THR A 378 29.09 -14.65 -0.04
N ALA A 379 30.30 -15.08 0.34
CA ALA A 379 31.07 -14.44 1.40
C ALA A 379 31.52 -13.04 0.95
N LYS A 380 31.07 -12.00 1.65
CA LYS A 380 31.40 -10.62 1.29
C LYS A 380 32.81 -10.24 1.75
N ALA A 381 33.67 -9.84 0.81
CA ALA A 381 35.02 -9.36 1.11
C ALA A 381 34.98 -7.96 1.77
N PRO A 382 35.90 -7.62 2.69
CA PRO A 382 35.95 -6.29 3.28
C PRO A 382 36.15 -5.20 2.22
N LEU A 383 35.45 -4.08 2.35
CA LEU A 383 35.73 -2.90 1.52
C LEU A 383 37.13 -2.36 1.83
N ILE A 384 37.98 -2.22 0.81
CA ILE A 384 39.32 -1.63 0.95
C ILE A 384 39.41 -0.38 0.08
N ASN A 385 39.57 0.78 0.73
CA ASN A 385 39.93 2.02 0.05
C ASN A 385 41.45 2.20 0.11
N ALA A 386 42.12 2.16 -1.06
CA ALA A 386 43.58 2.25 -1.16
C ALA A 386 44.13 3.62 -0.73
N SER A 387 43.29 4.67 -0.75
CA SER A 387 43.65 6.01 -0.31
C SER A 387 43.37 6.26 1.17
N ALA A 388 42.84 5.28 1.90
CA ALA A 388 42.50 5.42 3.32
C ALA A 388 43.72 5.85 4.15
N THR A 389 43.52 6.86 4.99
CA THR A 389 44.52 7.34 5.95
C THR A 389 44.02 7.11 7.37
N PRO A 390 44.91 7.01 8.38
CA PRO A 390 44.51 6.94 9.78
C PRO A 390 43.58 8.10 10.17
N LEU A 391 42.56 7.80 10.96
CA LEU A 391 41.60 8.79 11.41
C LEU A 391 42.26 9.81 12.33
N ARG A 392 42.01 11.09 12.08
CA ARG A 392 42.42 12.20 12.95
C ARG A 392 41.22 12.65 13.75
N ILE A 393 41.41 12.77 15.05
CA ILE A 393 40.36 13.14 15.99
C ILE A 393 40.64 14.54 16.52
N ALA A 394 39.62 15.39 16.49
CA ALA A 394 39.58 16.63 17.26
C ALA A 394 38.42 16.57 18.24
N ASP A 395 38.78 16.40 19.52
CA ASP A 395 37.83 16.47 20.64
C ASP A 395 37.74 17.91 21.12
N GLU A 396 36.60 18.54 20.86
CA GLU A 396 36.31 19.88 21.34
C GLU A 396 35.20 19.84 22.40
N ARG A 397 34.95 21.00 23.03
CA ARG A 397 33.97 21.11 24.11
C ARG A 397 32.55 20.72 23.69
N LEU A 398 32.14 21.12 22.47
CA LEU A 398 30.77 20.95 21.98
C LEU A 398 30.66 19.98 20.79
N SER A 399 31.80 19.56 20.23
CA SER A 399 31.84 18.74 19.02
C SER A 399 32.92 17.67 19.13
N TYR A 400 32.74 16.61 18.36
CA TYR A 400 33.75 15.57 18.17
C TYR A 400 33.93 15.36 16.67
N SER A 401 35.06 15.83 16.13
CA SER A 401 35.35 15.76 14.70
C SER A 401 36.31 14.61 14.39
N ILE A 402 35.99 13.85 13.34
CA ILE A 402 36.79 12.74 12.82
C ILE A 402 37.08 13.03 11.36
N THR A 403 38.35 13.09 10.99
CA THR A 403 38.81 13.36 9.62
C THR A 403 39.58 12.17 9.08
N GLY A 404 39.17 11.68 7.90
CA GLY A 404 39.88 10.67 7.14
C GLY A 404 40.60 11.26 5.93
N HIS A 405 40.79 10.46 4.88
CA HIS A 405 41.52 10.88 3.67
C HIS A 405 40.85 12.08 2.97
N ASN A 406 39.57 11.94 2.67
CA ASN A 406 38.79 12.92 1.91
C ASN A 406 37.41 13.21 2.52
N PHE A 407 37.23 12.82 3.78
CA PHE A 407 35.97 13.02 4.48
C PHE A 407 36.19 13.60 5.87
N ARG A 408 35.16 14.31 6.34
CA ARG A 408 35.06 14.87 7.69
C ARG A 408 33.69 14.54 8.26
N VAL A 409 33.66 14.02 9.48
CA VAL A 409 32.46 13.66 10.22
C VAL A 409 32.48 14.43 11.53
N VAL A 410 31.39 15.11 11.88
CA VAL A 410 31.28 15.87 13.13
C VAL A 410 30.04 15.42 13.89
N PHE A 411 30.25 15.07 15.16
CA PHE A 411 29.17 14.81 16.10
C PHE A 411 29.02 15.99 17.05
N SER A 412 27.77 16.36 17.34
CA SER A 412 27.44 17.32 18.40
C SER A 412 27.43 16.60 19.74
N LYS A 413 28.22 17.07 20.71
CA LYS A 413 28.20 16.55 22.09
C LYS A 413 26.97 17.04 22.88
N VAL A 414 26.21 17.98 22.32
CA VAL A 414 24.99 18.53 22.94
C VAL A 414 23.77 17.69 22.55
N SER A 415 23.61 17.38 21.26
CA SER A 415 22.50 16.56 20.76
C SER A 415 22.84 15.07 20.71
N GLY A 416 24.12 14.71 20.65
CA GLY A 416 24.62 13.35 20.48
C GLY A 416 24.52 12.84 19.04
N LYS A 417 24.21 13.73 18.09
CA LYS A 417 23.86 13.41 16.71
C LYS A 417 25.00 13.73 15.75
N LEU A 418 24.98 13.05 14.61
CA LEU A 418 25.79 13.39 13.45
C LEU A 418 25.29 14.73 12.89
N SER A 419 26.09 15.78 13.05
CA SER A 419 25.74 17.14 12.65
C SER A 419 26.35 17.54 11.30
N GLU A 420 27.44 16.89 10.90
CA GLU A 420 28.10 17.16 9.61
C GLU A 420 28.73 15.86 9.10
N TRP A 421 28.53 15.58 7.82
CA TRP A 421 29.35 14.61 7.11
C TRP A 421 29.65 15.12 5.70
N GLN A 422 30.91 15.45 5.45
CA GLN A 422 31.40 15.92 4.16
C GLN A 422 32.33 14.89 3.53
N VAL A 423 32.21 14.71 2.22
CA VAL A 423 33.11 13.90 1.39
C VAL A 423 33.47 14.71 0.16
N ASN A 424 34.77 14.92 -0.08
CA ASN A 424 35.27 15.81 -1.14
C ASN A 424 34.65 17.22 -1.11
N GLY A 425 34.30 17.72 0.09
CA GLY A 425 33.63 19.01 0.29
C GLY A 425 32.13 19.01 -0.04
N ILE A 426 31.53 17.86 -0.38
CA ILE A 426 30.09 17.69 -0.61
C ILE A 426 29.44 17.18 0.67
N ASP A 427 28.47 17.93 1.19
CA ASP A 427 27.64 17.50 2.31
C ASP A 427 26.86 16.23 1.94
N GLN A 428 26.96 15.20 2.77
CA GLN A 428 26.21 13.95 2.65
C GLN A 428 24.95 13.98 3.53
N VAL A 429 25.07 14.58 4.71
CA VAL A 429 24.01 14.74 5.70
C VAL A 429 23.80 16.23 5.95
N THR A 430 22.58 16.71 5.74
CA THR A 430 22.18 18.13 5.84
C THR A 430 21.30 18.41 7.04
N ARG A 431 20.66 17.36 7.61
CA ARG A 431 19.83 17.46 8.81
C ARG A 431 20.11 16.30 9.74
N GLU A 432 20.23 16.63 11.03
CA GLU A 432 20.60 15.66 12.07
C GLU A 432 19.65 14.45 12.07
N PRO A 433 20.21 13.23 12.21
CA PRO A 433 19.42 12.01 12.28
C PRO A 433 18.61 11.89 13.58
N LYS A 434 17.49 11.15 13.52
CA LYS A 434 16.70 10.77 14.70
C LYS A 434 16.09 9.38 14.55
N ILE A 435 16.13 8.57 15.62
CA ILE A 435 15.17 7.47 15.77
C ILE A 435 13.78 8.09 15.89
N ASN A 436 12.80 7.46 15.26
CA ASN A 436 11.44 8.00 15.20
C ASN A 436 10.40 6.89 15.35
N PHE A 437 9.32 7.22 16.08
CA PHE A 437 8.20 6.32 16.36
C PHE A 437 6.88 6.82 15.77
N PHE A 438 6.89 7.93 15.02
CA PHE A 438 5.71 8.52 14.42
C PHE A 438 5.92 8.80 12.93
N LYS A 439 4.90 8.62 12.10
CA LYS A 439 4.92 8.98 10.67
C LYS A 439 3.74 9.90 10.39
N PRO A 440 3.80 10.75 9.34
CA PRO A 440 2.65 11.49 8.87
C PRO A 440 1.45 10.54 8.74
N MET A 441 0.35 10.90 9.38
CA MET A 441 -0.84 10.05 9.43
C MET A 441 -1.38 9.78 8.02
N ILE A 442 -1.84 8.56 7.76
CA ILE A 442 -2.68 8.24 6.60
C ILE A 442 -4.15 8.20 7.04
N ASP A 443 -5.09 8.41 6.11
CA ASP A 443 -6.52 8.45 6.42
C ASP A 443 -7.01 7.22 7.20
N ASN A 444 -6.52 6.04 6.83
CA ASN A 444 -6.86 4.77 7.48
C ASN A 444 -6.41 4.67 8.94
N HIS A 445 -5.48 5.51 9.40
CA HIS A 445 -4.99 5.49 10.78
C HIS A 445 -5.65 6.54 11.67
N LYS A 446 -6.71 7.22 11.20
CA LYS A 446 -7.35 8.31 11.95
C LYS A 446 -7.85 7.86 13.33
N GLN A 447 -8.45 6.67 13.43
CA GLN A 447 -8.93 6.15 14.72
C GLN A 447 -7.78 5.87 15.70
N GLU A 448 -6.69 5.27 15.23
CA GLU A 448 -5.48 5.05 16.01
C GLU A 448 -4.82 6.38 16.41
N TYR A 449 -4.82 7.36 15.52
CA TYR A 449 -4.30 8.69 15.81
C TYR A 449 -5.11 9.37 16.92
N GLU A 450 -6.44 9.45 16.78
CA GLU A 450 -7.33 10.11 17.74
C GLU A 450 -7.43 9.34 19.07
N GLY A 451 -7.36 8.00 19.04
CA GLY A 451 -7.53 7.15 20.23
C GLY A 451 -6.23 6.81 20.96
N LEU A 452 -5.12 6.63 20.24
CA LEU A 452 -3.88 6.09 20.79
C LEU A 452 -2.70 7.05 20.68
N TRP A 453 -2.56 7.80 19.57
CA TRP A 453 -1.31 8.52 19.30
C TRP A 453 -1.31 9.97 19.73
N GLN A 454 -2.29 10.74 19.27
CA GLN A 454 -2.43 12.16 19.58
C GLN A 454 -2.65 12.40 21.08
N PRO A 455 -3.54 11.66 21.79
CA PRO A 455 -3.71 11.85 23.24
C PRO A 455 -2.46 11.51 24.06
N ASN A 456 -1.59 10.66 23.52
CA ASN A 456 -0.33 10.25 24.15
C ASN A 456 0.90 10.97 23.58
N HIS A 457 0.69 12.03 22.80
CA HIS A 457 1.72 12.93 22.27
C HIS A 457 2.84 12.26 21.44
N LEU A 458 2.53 11.16 20.74
CA LEU A 458 3.50 10.43 19.92
C LEU A 458 4.12 11.29 18.79
N GLN A 459 3.33 12.19 18.21
CA GLN A 459 3.74 13.10 17.14
C GLN A 459 4.69 14.22 17.59
N ILE A 460 4.83 14.45 18.90
CA ILE A 460 5.71 15.46 19.48
C ILE A 460 6.69 14.85 20.51
N MET A 461 7.01 13.55 20.38
CA MET A 461 8.03 12.92 21.21
C MET A 461 9.35 13.68 21.15
N GLN A 462 9.99 13.82 22.30
CA GLN A 462 11.24 14.54 22.46
C GLN A 462 12.37 13.57 22.75
N GLU A 463 13.53 13.87 22.18
CA GLU A 463 14.75 13.14 22.43
C GLU A 463 15.67 13.93 23.36
N HIS A 464 16.12 13.27 24.43
CA HIS A 464 16.99 13.85 25.45
C HIS A 464 18.26 13.02 25.56
N LEU A 465 19.40 13.59 25.15
CA LEU A 465 20.71 12.98 25.33
C LEU A 465 21.01 12.80 26.82
N ARG A 466 21.47 11.60 27.18
CA ARG A 466 21.90 11.24 28.55
C ARG A 466 23.39 10.99 28.65
N GLU A 467 23.96 10.40 27.61
CA GLU A 467 25.37 10.07 27.57
C GLU A 467 25.90 10.20 26.15
N PHE A 468 27.11 10.72 26.03
CA PHE A 468 27.90 10.73 24.82
C PHE A 468 29.30 10.22 25.15
N SER A 469 29.74 9.17 24.49
CA SER A 469 31.09 8.64 24.61
C SER A 469 31.69 8.37 23.24
N ALA A 470 33.01 8.52 23.16
CA ALA A 470 33.79 8.28 21.97
C ALA A 470 35.02 7.47 22.34
N GLU A 471 35.27 6.38 21.62
CA GLU A 471 36.43 5.52 21.85
C GLU A 471 37.09 5.14 20.53
N GLN A 472 38.42 5.12 20.50
CA GLN A 472 39.17 4.58 19.38
C GLN A 472 39.38 3.08 19.59
N ARG A 473 38.92 2.25 18.65
CA ARG A 473 39.11 0.80 18.67
C ARG A 473 39.86 0.38 17.41
N GLY A 474 41.14 0.07 17.58
CA GLY A 474 42.06 -0.15 16.46
C GLY A 474 42.11 1.09 15.57
N ASP A 475 41.83 0.91 14.28
CA ASP A 475 41.83 2.01 13.30
C ASP A 475 40.46 2.71 13.18
N THR A 476 39.45 2.25 13.90
CA THR A 476 38.08 2.82 13.86
C THR A 476 37.79 3.68 15.08
N VAL A 477 36.82 4.58 14.95
CA VAL A 477 36.28 5.34 16.08
C VAL A 477 34.82 4.94 16.30
N ILE A 478 34.47 4.60 17.53
CA ILE A 478 33.10 4.30 17.95
C ILE A 478 32.55 5.49 18.74
N ILE A 479 31.42 6.02 18.28
CA ILE A 479 30.62 7.00 19.01
C ILE A 479 29.40 6.30 19.56
N THR A 480 29.15 6.41 20.86
CA THR A 480 27.93 5.91 21.50
C THR A 480 27.17 7.08 22.11
N ALA A 481 25.92 7.27 21.65
CA ALA A 481 24.99 8.21 22.25
C ALA A 481 23.82 7.45 22.87
N ARG A 482 23.55 7.68 24.15
CA ARG A 482 22.36 7.14 24.83
C ARG A 482 21.37 8.26 25.06
N SER A 483 20.15 8.08 24.56
CA SER A 483 19.08 9.06 24.63
C SER A 483 17.83 8.45 25.25
N ILE A 484 16.97 9.32 25.79
CA ILE A 484 15.60 8.96 26.12
C ILE A 484 14.69 9.64 25.10
N ILE A 485 13.86 8.84 24.42
CA ILE A 485 12.82 9.34 23.52
C ILE A 485 11.47 9.10 24.19
N ALA A 486 10.77 10.18 24.52
CA ALA A 486 9.53 10.11 25.29
C ALA A 486 8.56 11.21 24.87
N PRO A 487 7.25 10.99 24.97
CA PRO A 487 6.28 12.06 24.80
C PRO A 487 6.39 13.06 25.97
N PRO A 488 6.15 14.35 25.72
CA PRO A 488 6.07 15.32 26.81
C PRO A 488 4.93 14.95 27.76
N VAL A 489 5.15 15.20 29.06
CA VAL A 489 4.22 14.99 30.19
C VAL A 489 3.82 13.54 30.52
N PHE A 490 4.40 12.54 29.85
CA PHE A 490 4.12 11.12 30.11
C PHE A 490 5.35 10.36 30.62
N ASP A 491 5.11 9.35 31.47
CA ASP A 491 6.16 8.47 32.03
C ASP A 491 6.25 7.14 31.27
N PHE A 492 6.35 7.22 29.94
CA PHE A 492 6.69 6.08 29.09
C PHE A 492 7.58 6.53 27.94
N GLY A 493 8.31 5.60 27.34
CA GLY A 493 9.16 5.90 26.20
C GLY A 493 10.19 4.82 25.91
N MET A 494 11.24 5.21 25.21
CA MET A 494 12.32 4.33 24.78
C MET A 494 13.68 4.86 25.24
N ARG A 495 14.45 4.04 25.94
CA ARG A 495 15.88 4.27 26.19
C ARG A 495 16.64 3.80 24.96
N CYS A 496 17.06 4.74 24.13
CA CYS A 496 17.68 4.46 22.84
C CYS A 496 19.20 4.55 22.93
N THR A 497 19.89 3.69 22.19
CA THR A 497 21.32 3.74 21.99
C THR A 497 21.60 3.86 20.49
N TYR A 498 22.39 4.87 20.13
CA TYR A 498 22.99 5.02 18.81
C TYR A 498 24.46 4.64 18.93
N ARG A 499 24.89 3.64 18.18
CA ARG A 499 26.31 3.32 18.02
C ARG A 499 26.72 3.61 16.59
N TRP A 500 27.75 4.42 16.43
CA TRP A 500 28.32 4.80 15.15
C TRP A 500 29.75 4.32 15.09
N GLN A 501 30.12 3.56 14.06
CA GLN A 501 31.51 3.21 13.78
C GLN A 501 31.97 3.95 12.53
N ILE A 502 32.94 4.83 12.72
CA ILE A 502 33.58 5.58 11.64
C ILE A 502 34.86 4.83 11.27
N THR A 503 35.01 4.53 9.99
CA THR A 503 36.11 3.71 9.48
C THR A 503 37.07 4.56 8.62
N PRO A 504 38.38 4.23 8.59
CA PRO A 504 39.33 4.87 7.65
C PRO A 504 38.91 4.76 6.18
N GLN A 505 38.10 3.75 5.85
CA GLN A 505 37.60 3.47 4.51
C GLN A 505 36.54 4.48 4.06
N GLY A 506 35.98 5.29 4.97
CA GLY A 506 35.05 6.37 4.67
C GLY A 506 33.57 6.01 4.80
N HIS A 507 33.22 4.76 5.10
CA HIS A 507 31.86 4.38 5.45
C HIS A 507 31.62 4.49 6.96
N ILE A 508 30.35 4.64 7.33
CA ILE A 508 29.87 4.71 8.71
C ILE A 508 28.89 3.57 8.95
N ASN A 509 29.15 2.72 9.95
CA ASN A 509 28.19 1.73 10.41
C ASN A 509 27.34 2.30 11.53
N VAL A 510 26.04 2.03 11.50
CA VAL A 510 25.06 2.54 12.45
C VAL A 510 24.30 1.37 13.05
N GLU A 511 24.33 1.24 14.37
CA GLU A 511 23.47 0.31 15.12
C GLU A 511 22.56 1.12 16.04
N LEU A 512 21.28 0.79 16.00
CA LEU A 512 20.21 1.44 16.73
C LEU A 512 19.52 0.40 17.60
N ALA A 513 19.45 0.67 18.91
CA ALA A 513 18.76 -0.18 19.85
C ALA A 513 17.85 0.64 20.76
N GLY A 514 16.75 0.05 21.22
CA GLY A 514 15.81 0.69 22.12
C GLY A 514 15.25 -0.28 23.15
N GLU A 515 15.22 0.14 24.41
CA GLU A 515 14.55 -0.56 25.51
C GLU A 515 13.37 0.25 26.05
N ARG A 516 12.19 -0.38 26.08
CA ARG A 516 10.95 0.27 26.53
C ARG A 516 10.99 0.52 28.03
N TYR A 517 10.43 1.64 28.47
CA TYR A 517 10.05 1.85 29.86
C TYR A 517 8.66 2.50 29.96
N GLY A 518 8.08 2.44 31.17
CA GLY A 518 6.71 2.90 31.39
C GLY A 518 5.68 1.98 30.76
N ASP A 519 4.40 2.38 30.83
CA ASP A 519 3.29 1.59 30.31
C ASP A 519 2.66 2.25 29.07
N TYR A 520 2.90 1.64 27.91
CA TYR A 520 2.24 1.96 26.65
C TYR A 520 2.18 0.69 25.81
N PRO A 521 1.21 -0.21 26.06
CA PRO A 521 1.11 -1.51 25.42
C PRO A 521 0.36 -1.42 24.10
N HIS A 522 0.63 -0.39 23.29
CA HIS A 522 -0.11 -0.10 22.06
C HIS A 522 0.82 -0.01 20.84
N ILE A 523 0.18 0.06 19.67
CA ILE A 523 0.86 0.16 18.39
C ILE A 523 1.36 1.59 18.12
N VAL A 524 2.41 1.69 17.31
CA VAL A 524 2.99 2.95 16.83
C VAL A 524 3.12 2.92 15.30
N PRO A 525 3.13 4.08 14.62
CA PRO A 525 3.26 4.12 13.15
C PRO A 525 4.53 3.46 12.60
N CYS A 526 5.66 3.57 13.31
CA CYS A 526 6.92 2.97 12.88
C CYS A 526 7.86 2.69 14.06
N ILE A 527 8.87 1.85 13.80
CA ILE A 527 10.16 1.90 14.48
C ILE A 527 11.19 2.15 13.39
N GLY A 528 11.72 3.38 13.34
CA GLY A 528 12.52 3.80 12.21
C GLY A 528 13.54 4.87 12.54
N PHE A 529 14.22 5.32 11.49
CA PHE A 529 15.30 6.29 11.54
C PHE A 529 15.18 7.26 10.37
N MET A 530 15.33 8.55 10.65
CA MET A 530 15.16 9.61 9.65
C MET A 530 16.36 10.54 9.68
N LEU A 531 16.84 10.95 8.51
CA LEU A 531 17.90 11.95 8.34
C LEU A 531 17.66 12.80 7.08
N GLY A 532 18.23 13.99 7.03
CA GLY A 532 18.28 14.79 5.79
C GLY A 532 19.57 14.50 5.04
N ILE A 533 19.47 14.21 3.76
CA ILE A 533 20.61 14.04 2.85
C ILE A 533 20.60 15.14 1.79
N ASN A 534 21.73 15.37 1.15
CA ASN A 534 21.88 16.40 0.13
C ASN A 534 20.75 16.36 -0.92
N GLY A 535 20.05 17.48 -1.13
CA GLY A 535 18.94 17.58 -2.07
C GLY A 535 19.31 17.29 -3.52
N GLN A 536 20.60 17.30 -3.87
CA GLN A 536 21.07 16.96 -5.22
C GLN A 536 21.07 15.45 -5.52
N PHE A 537 20.90 14.58 -4.52
CA PHE A 537 20.96 13.12 -4.65
C PHE A 537 19.66 12.50 -5.21
N GLU A 538 19.17 13.06 -6.31
CA GLU A 538 17.87 12.78 -6.92
C GLU A 538 17.71 11.40 -7.54
N GLN A 539 18.81 10.79 -8.00
CA GLN A 539 18.78 9.51 -8.71
C GLN A 539 18.81 8.37 -7.71
N VAL A 540 17.79 7.53 -7.72
CA VAL A 540 17.66 6.40 -6.80
C VAL A 540 17.85 5.09 -7.56
N ASN A 541 18.78 4.27 -7.09
CA ASN A 541 18.87 2.86 -7.47
C ASN A 541 18.73 2.00 -6.22
N TYR A 542 17.93 0.95 -6.25
CA TYR A 542 17.78 0.07 -5.08
C TYR A 542 17.52 -1.37 -5.49
N TYR A 543 17.99 -2.30 -4.67
CA TYR A 543 17.63 -3.71 -4.76
C TYR A 543 16.63 -4.05 -3.65
N GLY A 544 15.36 -4.23 -4.00
CA GLY A 544 14.27 -4.40 -3.03
C GLY A 544 12.90 -4.50 -3.71
N ARG A 545 11.82 -4.46 -2.93
CA ARG A 545 10.46 -4.59 -3.46
C ARG A 545 10.03 -3.32 -4.23
N GLY A 546 9.51 -3.49 -5.44
CA GLY A 546 9.08 -2.41 -6.31
C GLY A 546 8.34 -2.89 -7.57
N PRO A 547 8.10 -2.00 -8.55
CA PRO A 547 8.60 -0.62 -8.62
C PRO A 547 7.77 0.38 -7.80
N GLY A 548 6.52 0.05 -7.47
CA GLY A 548 5.58 0.92 -6.79
C GLY A 548 5.76 0.97 -5.27
N GLU A 549 5.00 1.86 -4.65
CA GLU A 549 4.79 1.89 -3.21
C GLU A 549 4.24 0.54 -2.71
N ASN A 550 4.72 0.09 -1.55
CA ASN A 550 4.29 -1.16 -0.93
C ASN A 550 4.39 -1.15 0.60
N TYR A 551 3.49 -1.88 1.24
CA TYR A 551 3.36 -2.05 2.69
C TYR A 551 3.08 -3.52 3.02
N ALA A 552 3.24 -3.92 4.29
CA ALA A 552 3.21 -5.33 4.67
C ALA A 552 1.89 -6.04 4.29
N ASP A 553 0.78 -5.29 4.29
CA ASP A 553 -0.57 -5.73 3.94
C ASP A 553 -1.04 -5.23 2.54
N SER A 554 -0.13 -4.66 1.74
CA SER A 554 -0.36 -4.20 0.35
C SER A 554 0.95 -4.24 -0.43
N GLN A 555 1.31 -5.41 -0.96
CA GLN A 555 2.63 -5.65 -1.58
C GLN A 555 2.64 -6.70 -2.70
N GLN A 556 1.54 -7.41 -2.95
CA GLN A 556 1.48 -8.53 -3.90
C GLN A 556 1.81 -8.08 -5.33
N SER A 557 1.44 -6.85 -5.69
CA SER A 557 1.69 -6.25 -7.01
C SER A 557 3.16 -5.88 -7.27
N ASN A 558 4.02 -5.93 -6.24
CA ASN A 558 5.41 -5.53 -6.32
C ASN A 558 6.34 -6.73 -6.11
N ILE A 559 7.43 -6.80 -6.89
CA ILE A 559 8.44 -7.86 -6.80
C ILE A 559 9.77 -7.30 -6.32
N ILE A 560 10.62 -8.17 -5.80
CA ILE A 560 11.99 -7.84 -5.43
C ILE A 560 12.86 -7.85 -6.68
N ASP A 561 13.47 -6.71 -6.99
CA ASP A 561 14.38 -6.58 -8.10
C ASP A 561 15.28 -5.34 -7.99
N LEU A 562 16.15 -5.15 -8.97
CA LEU A 562 16.92 -3.92 -9.15
C LEU A 562 16.06 -2.87 -9.85
N TRP A 563 15.80 -1.77 -9.15
CA TRP A 563 14.98 -0.67 -9.61
C TRP A 563 15.81 0.60 -9.76
N ARG A 564 15.46 1.42 -10.75
CA ARG A 564 16.00 2.75 -10.99
C ARG A 564 14.85 3.74 -11.10
N THR A 565 14.93 4.82 -10.33
CA THR A 565 13.87 5.81 -10.18
C THR A 565 14.47 7.15 -9.73
N THR A 566 13.62 8.13 -9.46
CA THR A 566 13.99 9.38 -8.79
C THR A 566 13.27 9.53 -7.45
N VAL A 567 13.70 10.48 -6.61
CA VAL A 567 12.98 10.82 -5.37
C VAL A 567 11.55 11.31 -5.69
N ASP A 568 11.39 12.09 -6.76
CA ASP A 568 10.09 12.55 -7.24
C ASP A 568 9.16 11.38 -7.63
N ASP A 569 9.68 10.41 -8.39
CA ASP A 569 8.90 9.25 -8.84
C ASP A 569 8.60 8.25 -7.71
N MET A 570 9.33 8.34 -6.59
CA MET A 570 9.01 7.56 -5.38
C MET A 570 7.81 8.13 -4.62
N PHE A 571 7.53 9.43 -4.76
CA PHE A 571 6.46 10.13 -4.05
C PHE A 571 5.10 9.95 -4.75
N VAL A 572 4.08 9.54 -4.00
CA VAL A 572 2.70 9.48 -4.49
C VAL A 572 1.96 10.72 -4.00
N ASN A 573 1.56 11.58 -4.94
CA ASN A 573 0.92 12.86 -4.63
C ASN A 573 -0.59 12.72 -4.39
N TYR A 574 -0.94 12.10 -3.25
CA TYR A 574 -2.34 12.02 -2.80
C TYR A 574 -2.95 13.43 -2.64
N PRO A 575 -4.21 13.67 -3.05
CA PRO A 575 -4.81 15.01 -2.95
C PRO A 575 -4.84 15.55 -1.50
N PHE A 576 -5.10 14.66 -0.54
CA PHE A 576 -4.84 14.87 0.89
C PHE A 576 -3.46 14.29 1.24
N PRO A 577 -2.44 15.14 1.54
CA PRO A 577 -1.08 14.65 1.77
C PRO A 577 -0.95 13.76 3.00
N GLN A 578 -0.18 12.68 2.85
CA GLN A 578 -0.01 11.66 3.90
C GLN A 578 1.28 10.85 3.69
N ASN A 579 1.65 9.99 4.66
CA ASN A 579 2.81 9.12 4.54
C ASN A 579 2.70 8.22 3.29
N ASN A 580 3.73 8.25 2.45
CA ASN A 580 3.77 7.52 1.21
C ASN A 580 5.20 7.17 0.74
N GLY A 581 5.30 6.47 -0.39
CA GLY A 581 6.52 6.17 -1.12
C GLY A 581 7.36 5.04 -0.54
N ASN A 582 6.80 4.23 0.38
CA ASN A 582 7.54 3.17 1.03
C ASN A 582 7.99 2.06 0.06
N ARG A 583 9.19 1.52 0.26
CA ARG A 583 9.73 0.34 -0.42
C ARG A 583 10.22 -0.65 0.63
N GLN A 584 9.66 -1.86 0.64
CA GLN A 584 10.01 -2.90 1.61
C GLN A 584 11.15 -3.79 1.14
N HIS A 585 11.71 -4.52 2.11
CA HIS A 585 12.74 -5.54 1.89
C HIS A 585 13.89 -5.01 1.03
N VAL A 586 14.39 -3.82 1.34
CA VAL A 586 15.51 -3.18 0.63
C VAL A 586 16.83 -3.73 1.17
N ARG A 587 17.66 -4.24 0.26
CA ARG A 587 18.97 -4.86 0.54
C ARG A 587 20.09 -3.85 0.40
N TRP A 588 19.85 -2.84 -0.44
CA TRP A 588 20.59 -1.60 -0.51
C TRP A 588 19.81 -0.56 -1.31
N ALA A 589 20.04 0.72 -1.03
CA ALA A 589 19.56 1.84 -1.83
C ALA A 589 20.67 2.89 -1.97
N ALA A 590 20.84 3.43 -3.17
CA ALA A 590 21.79 4.47 -3.50
C ALA A 590 21.06 5.70 -4.01
N PHE A 591 21.35 6.85 -3.41
CA PHE A 591 20.86 8.18 -3.76
C PHE A 591 22.05 8.96 -4.32
N THR A 592 21.97 9.38 -5.57
CA THR A 592 23.11 9.96 -6.29
C THR A 592 22.72 11.20 -7.07
N ASP A 593 23.67 12.11 -7.25
CA ASP A 593 23.56 13.20 -8.20
C ASP A 593 23.71 12.69 -9.65
N ARG A 594 23.67 13.61 -10.61
CA ARG A 594 23.82 13.29 -12.04
C ARG A 594 25.23 12.82 -12.42
N HIS A 595 26.21 13.01 -11.55
CA HIS A 595 27.60 12.62 -11.73
C HIS A 595 27.93 11.28 -11.06
N GLY A 596 27.00 10.70 -10.29
CA GLY A 596 27.16 9.44 -9.57
C GLY A 596 27.75 9.58 -8.18
N SER A 597 27.95 10.81 -7.68
CA SER A 597 28.33 11.06 -6.29
C SER A 597 27.08 11.02 -5.41
N GLY A 598 27.18 10.49 -4.19
CA GLY A 598 25.97 10.32 -3.39
C GLY A 598 26.14 9.54 -2.11
N LEU A 599 25.02 9.05 -1.58
CA LEU A 599 24.95 8.25 -0.38
C LEU A 599 24.25 6.92 -0.65
N MET A 600 24.84 5.85 -0.16
CA MET A 600 24.28 4.50 -0.22
C MET A 600 23.99 3.98 1.18
N VAL A 601 22.83 3.35 1.33
CA VAL A 601 22.42 2.62 2.53
C VAL A 601 22.53 1.12 2.24
N VAL A 602 23.27 0.40 3.09
CA VAL A 602 23.37 -1.07 3.05
C VAL A 602 22.92 -1.62 4.40
N PRO A 603 21.66 -2.07 4.51
CA PRO A 603 21.15 -2.67 5.73
C PRO A 603 21.88 -3.96 6.13
N ARG A 604 21.97 -4.22 7.45
CA ARG A 604 22.41 -5.53 7.99
C ARG A 604 21.42 -6.62 7.60
N ASP A 605 20.15 -6.33 7.83
CA ASP A 605 18.98 -7.13 7.47
C ASP A 605 18.07 -6.25 6.60
N PRO A 606 17.25 -6.79 5.67
CA PRO A 606 16.42 -5.95 4.81
C PRO A 606 15.54 -4.96 5.59
N LEU A 607 15.57 -3.69 5.20
CA LEU A 607 14.80 -2.60 5.83
C LEU A 607 13.79 -2.01 4.85
N ASN A 608 12.95 -1.08 5.33
CA ASN A 608 12.05 -0.30 4.50
C ASN A 608 12.65 1.10 4.26
N ILE A 609 12.50 1.63 3.04
CA ILE A 609 13.04 2.94 2.66
C ILE A 609 11.96 3.78 1.98
N SER A 610 11.89 5.06 2.36
CA SER A 610 11.19 6.10 1.60
C SER A 610 12.02 7.38 1.58
N ALA A 611 11.83 8.20 0.55
CA ALA A 611 12.54 9.47 0.37
C ALA A 611 11.57 10.56 -0.09
N TRP A 612 11.65 11.75 0.51
CA TRP A 612 10.75 12.86 0.22
C TRP A 612 11.51 14.17 0.08
N HIS A 613 11.02 15.03 -0.81
CA HIS A 613 11.37 16.46 -0.87
C HIS A 613 10.64 17.29 0.18
N TYR A 614 10.06 16.66 1.20
CA TYR A 614 9.23 17.30 2.21
C TYR A 614 9.68 16.84 3.59
N THR A 615 9.58 17.72 4.58
CA THR A 615 9.72 17.30 5.97
C THR A 615 8.49 16.49 6.39
N ALA A 616 8.67 15.57 7.33
CA ALA A 616 7.54 14.81 7.88
C ALA A 616 6.51 15.75 8.52
N GLU A 617 6.97 16.83 9.15
CA GLU A 617 6.12 17.84 9.78
C GLU A 617 5.29 18.60 8.74
N ASN A 618 5.85 18.95 7.57
CA ASN A 618 5.07 19.58 6.49
C ASN A 618 4.08 18.59 5.87
N LEU A 619 4.50 17.35 5.62
CA LEU A 619 3.63 16.31 5.06
C LEU A 619 2.43 16.00 5.97
N HIS A 620 2.64 16.03 7.30
CA HIS A 620 1.56 15.79 8.26
C HIS A 620 0.62 16.99 8.45
N ALA A 621 1.13 18.21 8.29
CA ALA A 621 0.34 19.43 8.51
C ALA A 621 -0.46 19.86 7.28
N ALA A 622 -0.01 19.52 6.07
CA ALA A 622 -0.68 19.88 4.83
C ALA A 622 -2.03 19.17 4.69
N GLN A 623 -3.04 19.93 4.31
CA GLN A 623 -4.40 19.47 4.05
C GLN A 623 -4.66 19.31 2.55
N HIS A 624 -3.92 20.06 1.74
CA HIS A 624 -3.98 19.99 0.28
C HIS A 624 -2.59 19.82 -0.32
N CYS A 625 -2.49 19.10 -1.44
CA CYS A 625 -1.22 18.86 -2.13
C CYS A 625 -0.46 20.15 -2.53
N ASN A 626 -1.14 21.26 -2.80
CA ASN A 626 -0.51 22.55 -3.10
C ASN A 626 0.04 23.28 -1.86
N GLU A 627 -0.20 22.78 -0.64
CA GLU A 627 0.39 23.32 0.60
C GLU A 627 1.74 22.68 0.93
N LEU A 628 2.13 21.64 0.18
CA LEU A 628 3.42 20.98 0.33
C LEU A 628 4.56 21.90 -0.11
N ARG A 629 5.55 22.06 0.77
CA ARG A 629 6.71 22.94 0.58
C ARG A 629 7.95 22.11 0.40
N ARG A 630 8.49 22.09 -0.82
CA ARG A 630 9.75 21.40 -1.10
C ARG A 630 10.87 21.93 -0.19
N SER A 631 11.61 21.00 0.40
CA SER A 631 12.79 21.24 1.22
C SER A 631 14.04 21.31 0.32
N ASP A 632 15.08 22.00 0.78
CA ASP A 632 16.38 22.04 0.08
C ASP A 632 17.15 20.72 0.18
N ASP A 633 16.71 19.83 1.08
CA ASP A 633 17.26 18.50 1.30
C ASP A 633 16.22 17.40 1.05
N ILE A 634 16.71 16.16 0.95
CA ILE A 634 15.87 14.97 0.87
C ILE A 634 15.72 14.38 2.27
N THR A 635 14.48 14.23 2.73
CA THR A 635 14.14 13.43 3.91
C THR A 635 14.25 11.95 3.56
N LEU A 636 15.31 11.29 4.03
CA LEU A 636 15.50 9.85 3.91
C LEU A 636 14.98 9.14 5.16
N ASN A 637 14.10 8.16 4.97
CA ASN A 637 13.59 7.29 6.01
C ASN A 637 14.16 5.88 5.83
N ILE A 638 14.66 5.30 6.92
CA ILE A 638 15.23 3.96 7.01
C ILE A 638 14.51 3.25 8.17
N ASP A 639 13.42 2.56 7.85
CA ASP A 639 12.50 2.02 8.86
C ASP A 639 12.70 0.51 9.02
N ALA A 640 12.84 0.04 10.26
CA ALA A 640 12.87 -1.38 10.57
C ALA A 640 11.47 -1.99 10.53
N GLN A 641 10.48 -1.25 11.03
CA GLN A 641 9.08 -1.64 11.03
C GLN A 641 8.22 -0.44 10.67
N LEU A 642 7.22 -0.69 9.83
CA LEU A 642 6.23 0.29 9.40
C LEU A 642 4.85 -0.36 9.50
N LEU A 643 3.90 0.36 10.11
CA LEU A 643 2.53 -0.12 10.29
C LEU A 643 1.88 -0.39 8.92
N GLY A 644 1.09 -1.47 8.82
CA GLY A 644 0.26 -1.75 7.65
C GLY A 644 -0.75 -0.63 7.36
N LEU A 645 -1.29 -0.59 6.16
CA LEU A 645 -2.25 0.42 5.75
C LEU A 645 -3.61 0.22 6.43
N GLY A 646 -4.10 -1.02 6.49
CA GLY A 646 -5.48 -1.32 6.86
C GLY A 646 -6.50 -0.66 5.93
N SER A 647 -7.75 -0.58 6.36
CA SER A 647 -8.81 0.15 5.66
C SER A 647 -9.78 0.79 6.67
N ASN A 648 -9.23 1.36 7.76
CA ASN A 648 -9.97 1.75 8.96
C ASN A 648 -10.42 3.22 8.97
N SER A 649 -10.32 3.92 7.83
CA SER A 649 -11.10 5.16 7.64
C SER A 649 -12.59 4.85 7.77
N TRP A 650 -12.99 3.66 7.32
CA TRP A 650 -14.27 3.02 7.62
C TRP A 650 -14.17 1.50 7.39
N GLY A 651 -14.07 0.69 8.46
CA GLY A 651 -14.07 -0.77 8.35
C GLY A 651 -12.97 -1.49 9.14
N SER A 652 -12.10 -2.21 8.44
CA SER A 652 -11.10 -3.10 9.06
C SER A 652 -9.85 -2.35 9.48
N GLU A 653 -9.49 -2.50 10.75
CA GLU A 653 -8.19 -2.17 11.31
C GLU A 653 -7.04 -2.93 10.62
N VAL A 654 -5.82 -2.45 10.85
CA VAL A 654 -4.60 -3.20 10.54
C VAL A 654 -4.62 -4.50 11.35
N LEU A 655 -4.56 -5.64 10.65
CA LEU A 655 -4.52 -6.97 11.27
C LEU A 655 -3.29 -7.11 12.16
N ASP A 656 -3.40 -7.92 13.23
CA ASP A 656 -2.33 -8.09 14.21
C ASP A 656 -0.99 -8.53 13.62
N SER A 657 -1.01 -9.30 12.52
CA SER A 657 0.20 -9.71 11.77
C SER A 657 0.99 -8.54 11.18
N TRP A 658 0.35 -7.39 10.98
CA TRP A 658 0.90 -6.21 10.32
C TRP A 658 1.01 -4.99 11.25
N ARG A 659 0.75 -5.20 12.55
CA ARG A 659 0.85 -4.17 13.59
C ARG A 659 2.28 -3.99 14.08
N VAL A 660 2.67 -2.74 14.30
CA VAL A 660 3.96 -2.38 14.90
C VAL A 660 3.73 -1.97 16.35
N TRP A 661 4.19 -2.81 17.28
CA TRP A 661 4.06 -2.54 18.71
C TRP A 661 5.29 -1.78 19.21
N LEU A 662 5.11 -0.87 20.18
CA LEU A 662 6.24 -0.23 20.86
C LEU A 662 6.98 -1.26 21.74
N LYS A 663 7.90 -2.01 21.15
CA LYS A 663 8.67 -3.09 21.77
C LYS A 663 10.18 -2.82 21.65
N PRO A 664 11.01 -3.49 22.46
CA PRO A 664 12.46 -3.42 22.28
C PRO A 664 12.87 -3.79 20.85
N PHE A 665 13.91 -3.12 20.34
CA PHE A 665 14.40 -3.33 18.98
C PHE A 665 15.92 -3.21 18.91
N ASN A 666 16.50 -3.87 17.91
CA ASN A 666 17.89 -3.70 17.47
C ASN A 666 17.94 -3.87 15.95
N TYR A 667 18.44 -2.87 15.23
CA TYR A 667 18.76 -3.00 13.81
C TYR A 667 19.95 -2.11 13.45
N GLY A 668 20.55 -2.36 12.29
CA GLY A 668 21.69 -1.60 11.85
C GLY A 668 21.84 -1.58 10.34
N PHE A 669 22.63 -0.63 9.87
CA PHE A 669 22.91 -0.41 8.46
C PHE A 669 24.24 0.34 8.31
N THR A 670 24.82 0.24 7.12
CA THR A 670 25.99 1.02 6.72
C THR A 670 25.56 2.16 5.84
N LEU A 671 26.10 3.35 6.10
CA LEU A 671 26.07 4.49 5.22
C LEU A 671 27.42 4.58 4.49
N LEU A 672 27.38 4.55 3.16
CA LEU A 672 28.55 4.53 2.30
C LEU A 672 28.47 5.70 1.30
N PRO A 673 29.43 6.64 1.32
CA PRO A 673 29.48 7.68 0.31
C PRO A 673 29.92 7.08 -1.04
N LEU A 674 29.33 7.57 -2.10
CA LEU A 674 29.60 7.18 -3.48
C LEU A 674 30.35 8.30 -4.20
N GLU A 675 31.28 7.91 -5.06
CA GLU A 675 32.02 8.82 -5.93
C GLU A 675 31.76 8.50 -7.40
N GLY A 676 31.47 9.52 -8.21
CA GLY A 676 31.24 9.36 -9.64
C GLY A 676 32.40 8.67 -10.36
N GLY A 677 32.09 7.66 -11.19
CA GLY A 677 33.09 6.89 -11.95
C GLY A 677 33.75 5.74 -11.18
N SER A 678 33.34 5.47 -9.94
CA SER A 678 33.76 4.30 -9.16
C SER A 678 32.95 3.03 -9.48
N ALA A 679 33.13 1.96 -8.69
CA ALA A 679 32.40 0.70 -8.84
C ALA A 679 30.88 0.89 -8.75
N SER A 680 30.10 0.05 -9.43
CA SER A 680 28.64 0.13 -9.38
C SER A 680 28.10 -0.04 -7.95
N SER A 681 26.94 0.54 -7.63
CA SER A 681 26.29 0.37 -6.32
C SER A 681 26.10 -1.11 -5.98
N GLN A 682 25.73 -1.94 -6.97
CA GLN A 682 25.61 -3.39 -6.78
C GLN A 682 26.95 -4.04 -6.36
N THR A 683 28.06 -3.65 -6.98
CA THR A 683 29.40 -4.14 -6.60
C THR A 683 29.75 -3.72 -5.17
N LEU A 684 29.43 -2.49 -4.78
CA LEU A 684 29.71 -1.99 -3.43
C LEU A 684 28.86 -2.70 -2.36
N ALA A 685 27.57 -2.96 -2.62
CA ALA A 685 26.70 -3.73 -1.71
C ALA A 685 27.21 -5.14 -1.39
N ASN A 686 28.05 -5.71 -2.25
CA ASN A 686 28.63 -7.05 -2.09
C ASN A 686 29.90 -7.09 -1.24
N HIS A 687 30.27 -5.97 -0.61
CA HIS A 687 31.34 -5.93 0.40
C HIS A 687 30.80 -6.12 1.82
N SER A 688 31.68 -6.58 2.73
CA SER A 688 31.43 -6.57 4.16
C SER A 688 31.92 -5.26 4.76
N PHE A 689 31.11 -4.68 5.63
CA PHE A 689 31.36 -3.38 6.25
C PHE A 689 31.69 -3.53 7.74
N GLY A 690 32.59 -4.46 8.08
CA GLY A 690 33.02 -4.69 9.47
C GLY A 690 32.26 -5.82 10.17
N ALA A 691 32.80 -7.04 10.10
CA ALA A 691 32.17 -8.27 10.59
C ALA A 691 31.98 -8.36 12.13
N GLY A 692 32.56 -7.45 12.91
CA GLY A 692 32.49 -7.47 14.39
C GLY A 692 31.72 -6.32 15.03
N PHE A 693 31.23 -5.34 14.26
CA PHE A 693 30.51 -4.20 14.85
C PHE A 693 29.06 -4.55 15.21
N PHE A 694 28.40 -5.29 14.33
CA PHE A 694 27.01 -5.72 14.46
C PHE A 694 26.82 -7.06 15.20
N SER A 695 27.88 -7.67 15.72
CA SER A 695 27.81 -8.96 16.42
C SER A 695 27.22 -8.79 17.82
N SER A 696 26.34 -9.72 18.22
CA SER A 696 25.58 -9.73 19.48
C SER A 696 26.42 -9.77 20.77
N ASP A 697 27.72 -10.06 20.69
CA ASP A 697 28.58 -10.26 21.86
C ASP A 697 28.91 -8.96 22.63
N SER A 698 28.46 -7.79 22.17
CA SER A 698 28.57 -6.54 22.94
C SER A 698 27.40 -6.24 23.88
N HIS A 699 26.41 -7.14 24.00
CA HIS A 699 25.21 -6.90 24.82
C HIS A 699 25.29 -7.45 26.25
N SER A 700 26.43 -8.02 26.68
CA SER A 700 26.63 -8.43 28.07
C SER A 700 27.61 -7.50 28.80
N GLU A 701 27.22 -6.26 29.04
CA GLU A 701 27.74 -5.45 30.16
C GLU A 701 26.91 -4.17 30.30
N ALA A 702 25.79 -4.30 31.01
CA ALA A 702 25.17 -3.27 31.86
C ALA A 702 24.19 -3.94 32.83
#